data_AF-A0A2P5YU79-F1
#
_entry.id   AF-A0A2P5YU79-F1
#
_cell.length_a   1.000
_cell.length_b   1.000
_cell.length_c   1.000
_cell.angle_alpha   90.00
_cell.angle_beta   90.00
_cell.angle_gamma   90.00
#
_symmetry.space_group_name_H-M   'P 1'
#
loop_
_entity.id
_entity.type
_entity.pdbx_description
1 polymer ?
#
loop_
_entity_poly.entity_id
_entity_poly.type
_entity_poly.pdbx_seq_one_letter_code
_entity_poly.pdbx_strand_id
1 'polypeptide(L)'
;MVFKVSKVSTTPIDGQKPGTSGLRKKVIRLIVAFIVEVHFLHVAKIRVKVQVKVFIQPHYLQNFVQSTFNALTPEKVRGKGNSYEKDVSALLILGIYAQFFGKQREFAFVSLDKAASPCLEQGFFQNFPSPLLLGMLLDYIGLGGYTTPNSATLVVSGDGRYFSKDAIQIIIKMSAANGVRRVWVGQNGLLSTPAVSAVIRERVGVDGSKANGAFILTASHNPGGPHEDFGIKYNMENGGPAPEAITDKIFENTKTITEYLIAEDLPNIDISTIGVANFLGPEGQFDVEVFDSAGDYVKLMKSIFDFELIRKLLSSSKFTFCYDALHGVAGAYAHRIFVEELGAQESSLLNCVPKENQDSAVDPPEFGAAADGDADRNMILGKRFFVTPSDSVAIIAANAVDAIPYFSSGLKGVARSMPTSAALDVVAKNLNLKFFEVPTGWKFFGNLMDAGLCSICGEESFGTGSDHIREKDGIWAVLAWLSILAFKNKENLNGDKLVTVEDIVRQHWAIYGRHYYTRYDYENVDAGAAKDLMACLVKLQSSLDEINSIVKGARSDVSNVVNADEFEYKDPVDGSVSKHQGIRFLFEDGSRLVFRLSGTGSEGATIRLYIEQYEKDSSKTGRDSQGALAPLFDAYLQVVDGSVSKHQGIRFLFEDGSRLVEVALKLSKMLEFTGRSAPTVIT
;
A
#
# COMPACT_ATOMS: atom_id res chain seq x y z
N MET A 1 -35.53 -10.69 1.58
CA MET A 1 -35.35 -11.27 2.94
C MET A 1 -35.09 -10.14 3.91
N VAL A 2 -35.64 -10.20 5.12
CA VAL A 2 -35.37 -9.22 6.18
C VAL A 2 -34.40 -9.83 7.19
N PHE A 3 -33.22 -9.24 7.38
CA PHE A 3 -32.24 -9.69 8.38
C PHE A 3 -32.40 -8.96 9.71
N LYS A 4 -31.88 -9.53 10.79
CA LYS A 4 -31.89 -8.93 12.14
C LYS A 4 -30.49 -8.53 12.57
N VAL A 5 -30.42 -7.47 13.38
CA VAL A 5 -29.16 -7.03 14.00
C VAL A 5 -29.06 -7.65 15.38
N SER A 6 -27.98 -8.38 15.61
CA SER A 6 -27.61 -8.91 16.93
C SER A 6 -26.47 -8.10 17.52
N LYS A 7 -26.52 -7.94 18.84
CA LYS A 7 -25.46 -7.31 19.63
C LYS A 7 -24.73 -8.41 20.40
N VAL A 8 -23.44 -8.58 20.14
CA VAL A 8 -22.63 -9.65 20.73
C VAL A 8 -21.60 -9.05 21.66
N SER A 9 -21.56 -9.53 22.90
CA SER A 9 -20.55 -9.11 23.88
C SER A 9 -19.17 -9.68 23.53
N THR A 10 -18.13 -8.91 23.78
CA THR A 10 -16.72 -9.25 23.54
C THR A 10 -15.84 -8.57 24.58
N THR A 11 -14.54 -8.85 24.55
CA THR A 11 -13.53 -8.18 25.38
C THR A 11 -12.35 -7.73 24.54
N PRO A 12 -11.58 -6.72 24.99
CA PRO A 12 -10.33 -6.32 24.34
C PRO A 12 -9.37 -7.50 24.18
N ILE A 13 -8.59 -7.49 23.10
CA ILE A 13 -7.56 -8.50 22.85
C ILE A 13 -6.20 -7.80 22.83
N ASP A 14 -5.32 -8.19 23.74
CA ASP A 14 -3.99 -7.60 23.87
C ASP A 14 -3.23 -7.56 22.54
N GLY A 15 -2.61 -6.42 22.23
CA GLY A 15 -1.80 -6.26 21.03
C GLY A 15 -2.59 -6.22 19.71
N GLN A 16 -3.91 -6.04 19.75
CA GLN A 16 -4.72 -5.77 18.56
C GLN A 16 -4.46 -4.33 18.06
N LYS A 17 -3.33 -4.10 17.38
CA LYS A 17 -2.94 -2.78 16.85
C LYS A 17 -2.94 -2.72 15.32
N PRO A 18 -3.46 -1.66 14.68
CA PRO A 18 -3.26 -1.38 13.26
C PRO A 18 -1.77 -1.07 12.97
N GLY A 19 -1.18 -1.74 11.98
CA GLY A 19 0.15 -1.46 11.46
C GLY A 19 0.13 -0.74 10.11
N THR A 20 1.31 -0.39 9.59
CA THR A 20 1.48 0.24 8.26
C THR A 20 0.98 -0.62 7.09
N SER A 21 0.74 -1.92 7.32
CA SER A 21 0.11 -2.85 6.37
C SER A 21 -1.14 -3.52 6.97
N GLY A 22 -1.81 -2.88 7.94
CA GLY A 22 -2.98 -3.43 8.62
C GLY A 22 -2.68 -4.08 9.96
N LEU A 23 -3.74 -4.59 10.62
CA LEU A 23 -3.68 -5.26 11.93
C LEU A 23 -2.79 -6.51 11.89
N ARG A 24 -1.84 -6.66 12.84
CA ARG A 24 -0.94 -7.83 12.95
C ARG A 24 -0.87 -8.35 14.39
N LYS A 25 -0.97 -9.67 14.59
CA LYS A 25 -0.43 -10.35 15.77
C LYS A 25 -0.13 -11.82 15.44
N LYS A 26 1.11 -12.27 15.69
CA LYS A 26 1.41 -13.68 15.96
C LYS A 26 1.35 -13.86 17.49
N VAL A 27 0.56 -14.80 17.99
CA VAL A 27 0.63 -15.19 19.41
C VAL A 27 1.65 -16.30 19.52
N ILE A 28 2.72 -16.07 20.27
CA ILE A 28 3.64 -17.14 20.69
C ILE A 28 2.89 -18.01 21.69
N ARG A 29 2.55 -19.24 21.30
CA ARG A 29 2.36 -20.32 22.28
C ARG A 29 3.66 -21.12 22.30
N LEU A 30 4.41 -21.01 23.39
CA LEU A 30 5.54 -21.90 23.67
C LEU A 30 4.94 -23.32 23.82
N ILE A 31 4.97 -24.13 22.76
CA ILE A 31 4.82 -25.57 22.91
C ILE A 31 6.25 -26.12 22.90
N VAL A 32 6.78 -26.36 24.09
CA VAL A 32 8.04 -27.09 24.25
C VAL A 32 7.74 -28.55 23.90
N ALA A 33 7.95 -28.94 22.65
CA ALA A 33 8.04 -30.34 22.28
C ALA A 33 9.50 -30.78 22.40
N PHE A 34 9.82 -31.56 23.43
CA PHE A 34 11.11 -32.27 23.52
C PHE A 34 11.11 -33.40 22.49
N ILE A 35 11.77 -33.19 21.35
CA ILE A 35 12.19 -34.31 20.49
C ILE A 35 13.66 -34.54 20.81
N VAL A 36 13.93 -35.58 21.58
CA VAL A 36 15.29 -36.08 21.79
C VAL A 36 15.54 -37.14 20.71
N GLU A 37 16.17 -36.73 19.61
CA GLU A 37 16.86 -37.67 18.73
C GLU A 37 18.35 -37.66 19.12
N VAL A 38 18.80 -38.77 19.70
CA VAL A 38 20.22 -38.99 19.98
C VAL A 38 20.87 -39.52 18.71
N HIS A 39 21.63 -38.68 18.02
CA HIS A 39 22.72 -39.14 17.16
C HIS A 39 23.99 -38.33 17.41
N PHE A 40 25.10 -39.06 17.48
CA PHE A 40 26.43 -38.61 17.86
C PHE A 40 26.92 -37.42 17.02
N LEU A 41 27.43 -36.40 17.72
CA LEU A 41 28.14 -35.23 17.18
C LEU A 41 27.36 -34.41 16.13
N HIS A 42 26.65 -33.35 16.55
CA HIS A 42 26.66 -31.99 15.99
C HIS A 42 25.63 -31.10 16.73
N VAL A 43 25.87 -29.78 16.72
CA VAL A 43 25.08 -28.72 17.38
C VAL A 43 23.57 -28.89 17.17
N ALA A 44 22.81 -29.03 18.27
CA ALA A 44 21.36 -29.04 18.24
C ALA A 44 20.82 -27.67 17.76
N LYS A 45 20.34 -27.59 16.51
CA LYS A 45 19.51 -26.47 16.06
C LYS A 45 18.09 -26.70 16.55
N ILE A 46 17.70 -25.98 17.60
CA ILE A 46 16.29 -25.88 18.01
C ILE A 46 15.55 -25.12 16.90
N ARG A 47 14.75 -25.82 16.10
CA ARG A 47 13.77 -25.20 15.20
C ARG A 47 12.45 -25.08 15.95
N VAL A 48 12.14 -23.88 16.41
CA VAL A 48 10.80 -23.53 16.90
C VAL A 48 9.89 -23.40 15.68
N LYS A 49 8.94 -24.32 15.51
CA LYS A 49 7.80 -24.12 14.58
C LYS A 49 6.71 -23.37 15.35
N VAL A 50 6.50 -22.10 15.01
CA VAL A 50 5.48 -21.22 15.60
C VAL A 50 4.17 -21.37 14.81
N GLN A 51 3.03 -21.51 15.49
CA GLN A 51 1.70 -21.59 14.86
C GLN A 51 0.97 -20.24 14.96
N VAL A 52 0.51 -19.67 13.84
CA VAL A 52 -0.36 -18.48 13.83
C VAL A 52 -1.82 -18.90 13.68
N LYS A 53 -2.66 -18.61 14.69
CA LYS A 53 -4.13 -18.89 14.68
C LYS A 53 -4.98 -17.64 14.93
N VAL A 54 -4.40 -16.44 14.90
CA VAL A 54 -4.98 -15.26 15.56
C VAL A 54 -6.24 -14.73 14.90
N PHE A 55 -6.34 -14.71 13.57
CA PHE A 55 -7.57 -14.28 12.90
C PHE A 55 -8.73 -15.27 13.00
N ILE A 56 -8.42 -16.52 13.37
CA ILE A 56 -9.42 -17.57 13.65
C ILE A 56 -9.80 -17.56 15.14
N GLN A 57 -9.11 -16.77 15.98
CA GLN A 57 -9.54 -16.55 17.36
C GLN A 57 -10.94 -15.92 17.35
N PRO A 58 -11.89 -16.45 18.15
CA PRO A 58 -13.20 -15.85 18.29
C PRO A 58 -13.13 -14.35 18.57
N HIS A 59 -13.96 -13.58 17.88
CA HIS A 59 -14.11 -12.13 18.01
C HIS A 59 -12.92 -11.29 17.53
N TYR A 60 -11.80 -11.87 17.10
CA TYR A 60 -10.62 -11.07 16.72
C TYR A 60 -10.90 -10.15 15.53
N LEU A 61 -11.36 -10.72 14.40
CA LEU A 61 -11.72 -9.93 13.22
C LEU A 61 -12.88 -8.97 13.52
N GLN A 62 -13.90 -9.45 14.23
CA GLN A 62 -15.10 -8.67 14.56
C GLN A 62 -14.76 -7.44 15.39
N ASN A 63 -13.89 -7.60 16.40
CA ASN A 63 -13.46 -6.49 17.24
C ASN A 63 -12.81 -5.40 16.40
N PHE A 64 -11.90 -5.76 15.49
CA PHE A 64 -11.24 -4.78 14.63
C PHE A 64 -12.20 -4.06 13.68
N VAL A 65 -13.08 -4.81 13.02
CA VAL A 65 -14.08 -4.25 12.09
C VAL A 65 -15.03 -3.30 12.84
N GLN A 66 -15.51 -3.69 14.02
CA GLN A 66 -16.34 -2.82 14.85
C GLN A 66 -15.58 -1.59 15.36
N SER A 67 -14.34 -1.76 15.82
CA SER A 67 -13.48 -0.63 16.23
C SER A 67 -13.23 0.34 15.08
N THR A 68 -13.20 -0.16 13.84
CA THR A 68 -13.13 0.66 12.61
C THR A 68 -14.41 1.47 12.43
N PHE A 69 -15.58 0.84 12.48
CA PHE A 69 -16.86 1.57 12.42
C PHE A 69 -16.98 2.61 13.54
N ASN A 70 -16.57 2.29 14.76
CA ASN A 70 -16.59 3.20 15.91
C ASN A 70 -15.59 4.36 15.78
N ALA A 71 -14.56 4.23 14.93
CA ALA A 71 -13.59 5.31 14.68
C ALA A 71 -14.14 6.34 13.69
N LEU A 72 -15.00 5.91 12.76
CA LEU A 72 -15.63 6.72 11.72
C LEU A 72 -16.83 7.50 12.27
N THR A 73 -17.25 8.55 11.56
CA THR A 73 -18.49 9.28 11.90
C THR A 73 -19.71 8.49 11.38
N PRO A 74 -20.90 8.68 11.97
CA PRO A 74 -22.12 8.05 11.46
C PRO A 74 -22.35 8.29 9.98
N GLU A 75 -22.03 9.48 9.47
CA GLU A 75 -22.18 9.83 8.04
C GLU A 75 -21.24 9.03 7.15
N LYS A 76 -20.04 8.65 7.64
CA LYS A 76 -19.11 7.81 6.87
C LYS A 76 -19.51 6.34 6.86
N VAL A 77 -20.27 5.88 7.85
CA VAL A 77 -20.71 4.49 7.99
C VAL A 77 -22.09 4.25 7.37
N ARG A 78 -23.02 5.18 7.57
CA ARG A 78 -24.43 5.08 7.12
C ARG A 78 -24.70 5.94 5.89
N GLY A 79 -23.84 6.93 5.64
CA GLY A 79 -24.08 7.99 4.66
C GLY A 79 -24.69 9.24 5.32
N LYS A 80 -24.68 10.39 4.64
CA LYS A 80 -25.31 11.62 5.16
C LYS A 80 -26.83 11.42 5.19
N GLY A 81 -27.35 11.07 6.36
CA GLY A 81 -28.78 11.21 6.62
C GLY A 81 -29.14 12.69 6.50
N ASN A 82 -30.20 13.01 5.75
CA ASN A 82 -30.85 14.29 5.97
C ASN A 82 -31.34 14.27 7.43
N SER A 83 -30.68 15.03 8.30
CA SER A 83 -31.27 15.44 9.56
C SER A 83 -32.45 16.34 9.22
N TYR A 84 -33.60 15.75 8.90
CA TYR A 84 -34.85 16.48 9.06
C TYR A 84 -35.09 16.54 10.57
N GLU A 85 -34.60 17.60 11.21
CA GLU A 85 -35.44 18.22 12.23
C GLU A 85 -36.80 18.41 11.59
N LYS A 86 -37.84 17.88 12.25
CA LYS A 86 -39.23 17.96 11.81
C LYS A 86 -39.61 19.43 11.65
N ASP A 87 -39.36 20.00 10.50
CA ASP A 87 -39.86 21.32 10.14
C ASP A 87 -41.30 21.13 9.66
N VAL A 88 -42.21 21.02 10.64
CA VAL A 88 -43.67 20.91 10.48
C VAL A 88 -44.23 22.03 9.58
N SER A 89 -43.44 23.09 9.38
CA SER A 89 -43.61 24.22 8.48
C SER A 89 -43.87 23.83 7.00
N ALA A 90 -43.15 22.84 6.46
CA ALA A 90 -43.25 22.47 5.04
C ALA A 90 -44.53 21.67 4.72
N LEU A 91 -44.99 20.85 5.66
CA LEU A 91 -46.27 20.13 5.56
C LEU A 91 -47.47 21.09 5.69
N LEU A 92 -47.32 22.20 6.40
CA LEU A 92 -48.34 23.25 6.48
C LEU A 92 -48.57 23.92 5.12
N ILE A 93 -47.51 24.14 4.33
CA ILE A 93 -47.60 24.79 3.02
C ILE A 93 -48.32 23.88 2.00
N LEU A 94 -48.09 22.56 2.04
CA LEU A 94 -48.81 21.59 1.23
C LEU A 94 -50.29 21.47 1.60
N GLY A 95 -50.63 21.60 2.90
CA GLY A 95 -52.02 21.64 3.37
C GLY A 95 -52.79 22.88 2.90
N ILE A 96 -52.13 24.03 2.84
CA ILE A 96 -52.73 25.29 2.36
C ILE A 96 -52.93 25.27 0.84
N TYR A 97 -52.02 24.65 0.08
CA TYR A 97 -52.12 24.57 -1.39
C TYR A 97 -53.28 23.68 -1.86
N ALA A 98 -53.57 22.58 -1.13
CA ALA A 98 -54.70 21.70 -1.41
C ALA A 98 -56.07 22.33 -1.08
N GLN A 99 -56.12 23.26 -0.12
CA GLN A 99 -57.34 23.98 0.26
C GLN A 99 -57.78 25.05 -0.75
N PHE A 100 -56.85 25.60 -1.55
CA PHE A 100 -57.17 26.69 -2.48
C PHE A 100 -57.81 26.24 -3.81
N PHE A 101 -57.71 24.96 -4.19
CA PHE A 101 -58.23 24.45 -5.47
C PHE A 101 -59.35 23.40 -5.35
N GLY A 102 -59.78 23.07 -4.12
CA GLY A 102 -60.96 22.25 -3.86
C GLY A 102 -62.21 23.10 -3.66
N LYS A 103 -63.22 22.92 -4.51
CA LYS A 103 -64.52 23.60 -4.47
C LYS A 103 -65.12 23.74 -3.06
N GLN A 104 -65.66 24.94 -2.81
CA GLN A 104 -66.56 25.35 -1.73
C GLN A 104 -67.18 24.24 -0.86
N ARG A 105 -67.00 24.37 0.46
CA ARG A 105 -68.05 24.20 1.48
C ARG A 105 -67.57 24.80 2.81
N GLU A 106 -68.41 25.68 3.37
CA GLU A 106 -68.24 26.29 4.69
C GLU A 106 -68.05 25.22 5.77
N PHE A 107 -67.09 25.38 6.68
CA PHE A 107 -67.20 24.89 8.07
C PHE A 107 -66.33 25.73 9.01
N ALA A 108 -66.88 25.95 10.20
CA ALA A 108 -66.46 26.89 11.23
C ALA A 108 -65.11 26.54 11.90
N PHE A 109 -64.44 27.59 12.38
CA PHE A 109 -63.31 27.50 13.30
C PHE A 109 -63.72 26.78 14.59
N VAL A 110 -63.12 25.62 14.84
CA VAL A 110 -63.08 24.98 16.16
C VAL A 110 -61.62 24.71 16.50
N SER A 111 -61.18 25.33 17.59
CA SER A 111 -59.93 25.04 18.29
C SER A 111 -59.76 23.53 18.50
N LEU A 112 -58.64 22.97 18.04
CA LEU A 112 -58.24 21.61 18.36
C LEU A 112 -56.93 21.61 19.14
N ASP A 113 -57.14 21.58 20.45
CA ASP A 113 -56.20 21.16 21.47
C ASP A 113 -55.81 19.68 21.29
N LYS A 114 -54.66 19.33 21.86
CA LYS A 114 -53.94 18.04 21.77
C LYS A 114 -54.84 16.78 21.87
N ALA A 115 -55.13 16.13 20.74
CA ALA A 115 -55.24 14.66 20.57
C ALA A 115 -55.83 14.27 19.21
N ALA A 116 -55.01 14.17 18.15
CA ALA A 116 -55.37 13.45 16.93
C ALA A 116 -54.10 13.11 16.12
N SER A 117 -53.39 12.07 16.52
CA SER A 117 -52.30 11.47 15.73
C SER A 117 -52.53 9.96 15.69
N PRO A 118 -53.49 9.49 14.85
CA PRO A 118 -53.15 8.37 13.97
C PRO A 118 -53.95 8.25 12.64
N CYS A 119 -54.61 9.29 12.10
CA CYS A 119 -55.48 9.13 10.91
C CYS A 119 -54.96 9.70 9.57
N LEU A 120 -53.74 10.23 9.50
CA LEU A 120 -53.18 10.79 8.25
C LEU A 120 -52.15 9.91 7.53
N GLU A 121 -51.78 8.74 8.08
CA GLU A 121 -50.62 7.97 7.58
C GLU A 121 -50.92 6.91 6.50
N GLN A 122 -52.18 6.61 6.13
CA GLN A 122 -52.43 5.48 5.21
C GLN A 122 -53.13 5.80 3.88
N GLY A 123 -53.65 7.01 3.66
CA GLY A 123 -54.48 7.30 2.47
C GLY A 123 -53.86 8.18 1.37
N PHE A 124 -52.88 9.03 1.69
CA PHE A 124 -52.48 10.10 0.77
C PHE A 124 -51.50 9.66 -0.32
N PHE A 125 -50.62 8.70 -0.01
CA PHE A 125 -49.59 8.23 -0.95
C PHE A 125 -50.08 7.13 -1.92
N GLN A 126 -51.24 6.51 -1.67
CA GLN A 126 -51.74 5.41 -2.51
C GLN A 126 -52.54 5.88 -3.75
N ASN A 127 -52.84 7.17 -3.88
CA ASN A 127 -53.69 7.70 -4.95
C ASN A 127 -52.93 8.45 -6.06
N PHE A 128 -51.59 8.44 -6.07
CA PHE A 128 -50.81 9.05 -7.15
C PHE A 128 -50.52 8.04 -8.27
N PRO A 129 -50.95 8.30 -9.52
CA PRO A 129 -51.01 7.29 -10.58
C PRO A 129 -49.64 6.88 -11.17
N SER A 130 -48.53 7.55 -10.83
CA SER A 130 -47.19 7.02 -11.07
C SER A 130 -46.12 7.70 -10.19
N PRO A 131 -45.06 6.99 -9.79
CA PRO A 131 -43.88 7.58 -9.13
C PRO A 131 -43.18 8.67 -9.97
N LEU A 132 -43.28 8.55 -11.30
CA LEU A 132 -42.70 9.50 -12.26
C LEU A 132 -43.37 10.89 -12.18
N LEU A 133 -44.70 10.91 -12.05
CA LEU A 133 -45.48 12.16 -11.97
C LEU A 133 -45.22 12.90 -10.65
N LEU A 134 -44.98 12.16 -9.56
CA LEU A 134 -44.59 12.73 -8.27
C LEU A 134 -43.18 13.36 -8.34
N GLY A 135 -42.25 12.71 -9.03
CA GLY A 135 -40.92 13.25 -9.32
C GLY A 135 -40.97 14.57 -10.11
N MET A 136 -41.76 14.61 -11.18
CA MET A 136 -41.92 15.81 -12.00
C MET A 136 -42.57 16.98 -11.25
N LEU A 137 -43.54 16.69 -10.37
CA LEU A 137 -44.19 17.72 -9.56
C LEU A 137 -43.24 18.35 -8.53
N LEU A 138 -42.33 17.54 -7.98
CA LEU A 138 -41.33 17.98 -7.00
C LEU A 138 -40.20 18.78 -7.66
N ASP A 139 -39.81 18.43 -8.88
CA ASP A 139 -38.91 19.24 -9.72
C ASP A 139 -39.52 20.61 -10.06
N TYR A 140 -40.79 20.64 -10.44
CA TYR A 140 -41.49 21.86 -10.85
C TYR A 140 -41.60 22.91 -9.74
N ILE A 141 -41.68 22.50 -8.47
CA ILE A 141 -41.78 23.41 -7.31
C ILE A 141 -40.44 23.75 -6.67
N GLY A 142 -39.32 23.45 -7.33
CA GLY A 142 -37.97 23.78 -6.82
C GLY A 142 -37.51 22.91 -5.65
N LEU A 143 -38.22 21.81 -5.36
CA LEU A 143 -37.81 20.73 -4.46
C LEU A 143 -37.17 19.56 -5.23
N GLY A 144 -36.78 19.81 -6.49
CA GLY A 144 -36.20 18.88 -7.46
C GLY A 144 -34.78 18.43 -7.18
N GLY A 145 -34.53 18.08 -5.94
CA GLY A 145 -33.38 17.32 -5.51
C GLY A 145 -33.86 16.01 -4.92
N TYR A 146 -34.42 15.11 -5.74
CA TYR A 146 -34.33 13.68 -5.42
C TYR A 146 -32.86 13.24 -5.60
N THR A 147 -31.98 13.80 -4.77
CA THR A 147 -30.74 13.15 -4.44
C THR A 147 -31.13 11.92 -3.63
N THR A 148 -30.72 10.75 -4.13
CA THR A 148 -30.73 9.50 -3.34
C THR A 148 -30.27 9.82 -1.91
N PRO A 149 -30.92 9.32 -0.86
CA PRO A 149 -30.40 9.46 0.49
C PRO A 149 -28.92 9.05 0.44
N ASN A 150 -28.01 9.98 0.73
CA ASN A 150 -26.58 9.72 0.66
C ASN A 150 -26.30 8.55 1.58
N SER A 151 -25.99 7.40 0.99
CA SER A 151 -25.99 6.12 1.67
C SER A 151 -24.65 5.45 1.46
N ALA A 152 -23.98 5.02 2.53
CA ALA A 152 -22.59 4.61 2.44
C ALA A 152 -22.41 3.33 1.62
N THR A 153 -21.41 3.34 0.73
CA THR A 153 -20.94 2.17 -0.02
C THR A 153 -19.53 1.82 0.43
N LEU A 154 -19.27 0.56 0.77
CA LEU A 154 -17.93 0.08 1.13
C LEU A 154 -17.43 -0.97 0.14
N VAL A 155 -16.13 -0.96 -0.14
CA VAL A 155 -15.48 -2.05 -0.89
C VAL A 155 -14.90 -3.06 0.09
N VAL A 156 -15.07 -4.36 -0.17
CA VAL A 156 -14.51 -5.44 0.65
C VAL A 156 -13.93 -6.51 -0.25
N SER A 157 -12.61 -6.62 -0.31
CA SER A 157 -11.87 -7.61 -1.11
C SER A 157 -10.43 -7.71 -0.63
N GLY A 158 -9.62 -8.56 -1.24
CA GLY A 158 -8.20 -8.62 -0.91
C GLY A 158 -7.38 -9.48 -1.85
N ASP A 159 -6.25 -9.95 -1.36
CA ASP A 159 -5.24 -10.63 -2.18
C ASP A 159 -5.48 -12.14 -2.38
N GLY A 160 -6.60 -12.66 -1.88
CA GLY A 160 -6.98 -14.06 -2.04
C GLY A 160 -6.29 -15.03 -1.10
N ARG A 161 -5.48 -14.56 -0.13
CA ARG A 161 -4.84 -15.45 0.86
C ARG A 161 -5.85 -16.25 1.68
N TYR A 162 -5.36 -17.30 2.33
CA TYR A 162 -6.15 -18.13 3.25
C TYR A 162 -6.97 -17.27 4.22
N PHE A 163 -8.20 -17.70 4.53
CA PHE A 163 -9.20 -16.99 5.35
C PHE A 163 -9.91 -15.78 4.70
N SER A 164 -9.45 -15.26 3.55
CA SER A 164 -10.06 -14.07 2.93
C SER A 164 -11.55 -14.23 2.60
N LYS A 165 -11.96 -15.39 2.06
CA LYS A 165 -13.37 -15.64 1.71
C LYS A 165 -14.29 -15.60 2.94
N ASP A 166 -13.86 -16.19 4.05
CA ASP A 166 -14.63 -16.20 5.30
C ASP A 166 -14.68 -14.80 5.93
N ALA A 167 -13.55 -14.08 5.92
CA ALA A 167 -13.47 -12.71 6.41
C ALA A 167 -14.39 -11.76 5.63
N ILE A 168 -14.50 -11.92 4.30
CA ILE A 168 -15.44 -11.13 3.47
C ILE A 168 -16.88 -11.33 3.95
N GLN A 169 -17.30 -12.58 4.20
CA GLN A 169 -18.66 -12.86 4.67
C GLN A 169 -18.93 -12.21 6.04
N ILE A 170 -17.95 -12.28 6.96
CA ILE A 170 -18.06 -11.64 8.28
C ILE A 170 -18.21 -10.12 8.13
N ILE A 171 -17.37 -9.49 7.29
CA ILE A 171 -17.39 -8.03 7.08
C ILE A 171 -18.70 -7.60 6.42
N ILE A 172 -19.25 -8.36 5.46
CA ILE A 172 -20.56 -8.06 4.85
C ILE A 172 -21.65 -8.03 5.93
N LYS A 173 -21.71 -9.06 6.80
CA LYS A 173 -22.72 -9.15 7.87
C LYS A 173 -22.58 -8.03 8.90
N MET A 174 -21.35 -7.65 9.23
CA MET A 174 -21.09 -6.54 10.14
C MET A 174 -21.40 -5.18 9.50
N SER A 175 -21.11 -5.01 8.20
CA SER A 175 -21.44 -3.79 7.45
C SER A 175 -22.95 -3.58 7.42
N ALA A 176 -23.72 -4.63 7.09
CA ALA A 176 -25.17 -4.61 7.14
C ALA A 176 -25.69 -4.21 8.53
N ALA A 177 -25.09 -4.79 9.58
CA ALA A 177 -25.50 -4.52 10.96
C ALA A 177 -25.15 -3.12 11.48
N ASN A 178 -24.12 -2.49 10.92
CA ASN A 178 -23.70 -1.13 11.26
C ASN A 178 -24.41 -0.05 10.41
N GLY A 179 -25.30 -0.45 9.51
CA GLY A 179 -26.12 0.46 8.70
C GLY A 179 -25.47 0.92 7.40
N VAL A 180 -24.45 0.22 6.91
CA VAL A 180 -23.92 0.42 5.55
C VAL A 180 -25.02 0.05 4.56
N ARG A 181 -25.21 0.85 3.50
CA ARG A 181 -26.26 0.61 2.49
C ARG A 181 -25.84 -0.40 1.43
N ARG A 182 -24.56 -0.39 1.06
CA ARG A 182 -24.05 -1.24 -0.02
C ARG A 182 -22.63 -1.73 0.26
N VAL A 183 -22.37 -2.98 -0.11
CA VAL A 183 -21.02 -3.54 -0.18
C VAL A 183 -20.68 -3.95 -1.62
N TRP A 184 -19.54 -3.48 -2.10
CA TRP A 184 -18.93 -3.87 -3.37
C TRP A 184 -17.84 -4.92 -3.13
N VAL A 185 -17.91 -6.03 -3.85
CA VAL A 185 -16.97 -7.15 -3.73
C VAL A 185 -16.42 -7.49 -5.12
N GLY A 186 -15.11 -7.47 -5.29
CA GLY A 186 -14.50 -7.98 -6.53
C GLY A 186 -14.77 -9.48 -6.66
N GLN A 187 -14.96 -9.96 -7.87
CA GLN A 187 -15.24 -11.37 -8.15
C GLN A 187 -14.22 -12.29 -7.46
N ASN A 188 -14.72 -13.37 -6.87
CA ASN A 188 -13.98 -14.31 -6.02
C ASN A 188 -13.40 -13.71 -4.73
N GLY A 189 -13.76 -12.46 -4.39
CA GLY A 189 -13.19 -11.69 -3.30
C GLY A 189 -11.83 -11.06 -3.62
N LEU A 190 -11.43 -11.04 -4.89
CA LEU A 190 -10.11 -10.60 -5.34
C LEU A 190 -10.13 -9.15 -5.78
N LEU A 191 -9.34 -8.30 -5.13
CA LEU A 191 -8.94 -6.99 -5.66
C LEU A 191 -7.52 -6.69 -5.18
N SER A 192 -6.65 -6.23 -6.09
CA SER A 192 -5.37 -5.66 -5.71
C SER A 192 -5.56 -4.37 -4.91
N THR A 193 -4.60 -4.04 -4.04
CA THR A 193 -4.63 -2.77 -3.29
C THR A 193 -4.74 -1.55 -4.23
N PRO A 194 -4.00 -1.48 -5.36
CA PRO A 194 -4.20 -0.43 -6.36
C PRO A 194 -5.60 -0.41 -6.97
N ALA A 195 -6.17 -1.58 -7.30
CA ALA A 195 -7.51 -1.67 -7.88
C ALA A 195 -8.59 -1.25 -6.88
N VAL A 196 -8.44 -1.55 -5.58
CA VAL A 196 -9.33 -1.02 -4.54
C VAL A 196 -9.31 0.51 -4.55
N SER A 197 -8.11 1.11 -4.59
CA SER A 197 -7.98 2.57 -4.66
C SER A 197 -8.64 3.16 -5.91
N ALA A 198 -8.43 2.53 -7.07
CA ALA A 198 -9.07 2.91 -8.33
C ALA A 198 -10.61 2.80 -8.25
N VAL A 199 -11.14 1.70 -7.71
CA VAL A 199 -12.59 1.50 -7.54
C VAL A 199 -13.19 2.57 -6.64
N ILE A 200 -12.55 2.90 -5.51
CA ILE A 200 -13.07 3.95 -4.61
C ILE A 200 -13.19 5.29 -5.33
N ARG A 201 -12.21 5.63 -6.17
CA ARG A 201 -12.08 6.94 -6.80
C ARG A 201 -12.91 7.09 -8.08
N GLU A 202 -12.89 6.04 -8.91
CA GLU A 202 -13.37 6.09 -10.30
C GLU A 202 -14.71 5.38 -10.50
N ARG A 203 -15.02 4.33 -9.72
CA ARG A 203 -16.25 3.57 -9.91
C ARG A 203 -17.45 4.40 -9.45
N VAL A 204 -18.44 4.51 -10.34
CA VAL A 204 -19.74 5.10 -10.06
C VAL A 204 -20.78 4.00 -10.21
N GLY A 205 -21.54 3.76 -9.15
CA GLY A 205 -22.63 2.78 -9.12
C GLY A 205 -23.74 3.15 -10.10
N VAL A 206 -24.60 2.18 -10.42
CA VAL A 206 -25.75 2.39 -11.33
C VAL A 206 -26.71 3.47 -10.85
N ASP A 207 -26.74 3.75 -9.55
CA ASP A 207 -27.54 4.79 -8.90
C ASP A 207 -26.73 6.06 -8.60
N GLY A 208 -25.52 6.19 -9.15
CA GLY A 208 -24.62 7.33 -8.91
C GLY A 208 -23.78 7.23 -7.64
N SER A 209 -23.89 6.15 -6.85
CA SER A 209 -23.12 6.00 -5.60
C SER A 209 -21.62 5.91 -5.84
N LYS A 210 -20.83 6.43 -4.91
CA LYS A 210 -19.37 6.20 -4.82
C LYS A 210 -19.03 5.50 -3.52
N ALA A 211 -17.89 4.81 -3.46
CA ALA A 211 -17.43 4.19 -2.23
C ALA A 211 -16.92 5.25 -1.23
N ASN A 212 -17.18 5.01 0.06
CA ASN A 212 -16.75 5.86 1.18
C ASN A 212 -15.49 5.32 1.87
N GLY A 213 -15.06 4.12 1.51
CA GLY A 213 -13.89 3.46 2.05
C GLY A 213 -13.87 1.98 1.69
N ALA A 214 -12.85 1.28 2.18
CA ALA A 214 -12.68 -0.13 1.89
C ALA A 214 -11.97 -0.88 3.01
N PHE A 215 -12.40 -2.13 3.22
CA PHE A 215 -11.60 -3.12 3.94
C PHE A 215 -10.80 -3.94 2.92
N ILE A 216 -9.48 -3.95 3.07
CA ILE A 216 -8.57 -4.69 2.18
C ILE A 216 -7.93 -5.84 2.96
N LEU A 217 -8.18 -7.07 2.52
CA LEU A 217 -7.70 -8.29 3.17
C LEU A 217 -6.35 -8.70 2.60
N THR A 218 -5.29 -8.27 3.26
CA THR A 218 -3.93 -8.49 2.79
C THR A 218 -2.90 -8.30 3.91
N ALA A 219 -1.80 -9.05 3.85
CA ALA A 219 -0.58 -8.77 4.60
C ALA A 219 0.60 -8.42 3.67
N SER A 220 0.32 -7.98 2.44
CA SER A 220 1.28 -7.61 1.39
C SER A 220 2.33 -8.73 1.19
N HIS A 221 3.62 -8.39 1.14
CA HIS A 221 4.75 -9.29 1.01
C HIS A 221 4.89 -10.40 2.08
N ASN A 222 4.14 -10.34 3.19
CA ASN A 222 4.23 -11.38 4.21
C ASN A 222 3.59 -12.70 3.73
N PRO A 223 4.20 -13.86 4.05
CA PRO A 223 3.66 -15.16 3.67
C PRO A 223 2.19 -15.35 4.09
N GLY A 224 1.40 -15.96 3.21
CA GLY A 224 0.01 -16.34 3.48
C GLY A 224 -0.14 -17.86 3.61
N GLY A 225 -1.16 -18.30 4.35
CA GLY A 225 -1.45 -19.73 4.53
C GLY A 225 -2.17 -20.02 5.85
N PRO A 226 -2.58 -21.27 6.10
CA PRO A 226 -3.31 -21.66 7.32
C PRO A 226 -2.56 -21.42 8.64
N HIS A 227 -1.25 -21.20 8.56
CA HIS A 227 -0.35 -21.02 9.71
C HIS A 227 0.48 -19.73 9.61
N GLU A 228 0.20 -18.89 8.62
CA GLU A 228 0.97 -17.69 8.31
C GLU A 228 0.15 -16.42 8.54
N ASP A 229 0.62 -15.29 7.98
CA ASP A 229 0.05 -13.98 8.25
C ASP A 229 -1.25 -13.73 7.47
N PHE A 230 -2.18 -13.11 8.18
CA PHE A 230 -3.36 -12.46 7.62
C PHE A 230 -3.36 -11.01 8.09
N GLY A 231 -3.92 -10.12 7.29
CA GLY A 231 -3.95 -8.69 7.58
C GLY A 231 -5.22 -8.04 7.06
N ILE A 232 -5.60 -6.94 7.69
CA ILE A 232 -6.74 -6.12 7.29
C ILE A 232 -6.32 -4.65 7.31
N LYS A 233 -6.39 -4.00 6.15
CA LYS A 233 -6.19 -2.56 5.97
C LYS A 233 -7.55 -1.88 5.84
N TYR A 234 -7.58 -0.58 6.15
CA TYR A 234 -8.75 0.26 5.88
C TYR A 234 -8.34 1.49 5.07
N ASN A 235 -8.99 1.69 3.92
CA ASN A 235 -8.81 2.87 3.07
C ASN A 235 -10.01 3.80 3.19
N MET A 236 -9.75 5.11 3.08
CA MET A 236 -10.75 6.18 3.19
C MET A 236 -11.34 6.52 1.80
N GLU A 237 -12.32 7.43 1.79
CA GLU A 237 -13.04 7.91 0.60
C GLU A 237 -12.16 8.57 -0.49
N ASN A 238 -10.94 9.02 -0.16
CA ASN A 238 -9.99 9.50 -1.16
C ASN A 238 -9.30 8.35 -1.94
N GLY A 239 -9.52 7.10 -1.50
CA GLY A 239 -8.94 5.87 -2.04
C GLY A 239 -7.67 5.42 -1.33
N GLY A 240 -7.15 6.18 -0.36
CA GLY A 240 -5.85 5.91 0.28
C GLY A 240 -5.96 5.35 1.69
N PRO A 241 -4.83 4.91 2.28
CA PRO A 241 -4.79 4.41 3.65
C PRO A 241 -5.37 5.40 4.66
N ALA A 242 -6.03 4.88 5.70
CA ALA A 242 -6.49 5.71 6.81
C ALA A 242 -5.33 6.53 7.44
N PRO A 243 -5.53 7.83 7.73
CA PRO A 243 -4.52 8.68 8.35
C PRO A 243 -4.28 8.28 9.82
N GLU A 244 -3.18 8.75 10.41
CA GLU A 244 -2.77 8.37 11.78
C GLU A 244 -3.86 8.58 12.82
N ALA A 245 -4.52 9.74 12.78
CA ALA A 245 -5.61 10.05 13.71
C ALA A 245 -6.75 9.02 13.69
N ILE A 246 -7.04 8.45 12.51
CA ILE A 246 -8.06 7.40 12.38
C ILE A 246 -7.50 6.08 12.86
N THR A 247 -6.30 5.68 12.44
CA THR A 247 -5.70 4.41 12.88
C THR A 247 -5.49 4.36 14.40
N ASP A 248 -5.09 5.48 15.02
CA ASP A 248 -4.93 5.58 16.47
C ASP A 248 -6.29 5.46 17.17
N LYS A 249 -7.32 6.10 16.63
CA LYS A 249 -8.69 5.96 17.17
C LYS A 249 -9.21 4.52 17.05
N ILE A 250 -8.92 3.82 15.95
CA ILE A 250 -9.22 2.39 15.81
C ILE A 250 -8.51 1.61 16.91
N PHE A 251 -7.22 1.88 17.14
CA PHE A 251 -6.46 1.20 18.19
C PHE A 251 -7.03 1.44 19.59
N GLU A 252 -7.33 2.69 19.96
CA GLU A 252 -7.93 2.99 21.27
C GLU A 252 -9.30 2.32 21.44
N ASN A 253 -10.10 2.24 20.38
CA ASN A 253 -11.35 1.50 20.38
C ASN A 253 -11.14 -0.01 20.63
N THR A 254 -10.09 -0.63 20.08
CA THR A 254 -9.84 -2.07 20.32
C THR A 254 -9.48 -2.38 21.77
N LYS A 255 -8.87 -1.43 22.50
CA LYS A 255 -8.51 -1.59 23.92
C LYS A 255 -9.70 -1.50 24.86
N THR A 256 -10.82 -0.96 24.39
CA THR A 256 -11.99 -0.64 25.22
C THR A 256 -13.28 -1.30 24.73
N ILE A 257 -13.22 -2.06 23.63
CA ILE A 257 -14.39 -2.70 23.03
C ILE A 257 -15.03 -3.74 23.96
N THR A 258 -16.35 -3.65 24.12
CA THR A 258 -17.16 -4.56 24.94
C THR A 258 -18.23 -5.30 24.13
N GLU A 259 -18.47 -4.87 22.89
CA GLU A 259 -19.53 -5.38 22.03
C GLU A 259 -19.28 -5.10 20.55
N TYR A 260 -19.91 -5.89 19.68
CA TYR A 260 -20.01 -5.63 18.24
C TYR A 260 -21.40 -5.97 17.69
N LEU A 261 -21.71 -5.40 16.53
CA LEU A 261 -22.96 -5.60 15.80
C LEU A 261 -22.75 -6.57 14.62
N ILE A 262 -23.66 -7.52 14.43
CA ILE A 262 -23.63 -8.48 13.33
C ILE A 262 -25.02 -8.95 12.91
N ALA A 263 -25.23 -9.15 11.61
CA ALA A 263 -26.44 -9.74 11.04
C ALA A 263 -26.23 -11.23 10.77
N GLU A 264 -26.35 -12.08 11.81
CA GLU A 264 -26.01 -13.51 11.70
C GLU A 264 -26.92 -14.29 10.72
N ASP A 265 -28.19 -13.88 10.62
CA ASP A 265 -29.20 -14.48 9.76
C ASP A 265 -29.11 -14.03 8.30
N LEU A 266 -28.25 -13.04 7.99
CA LEU A 266 -27.93 -12.71 6.60
C LEU A 266 -27.18 -13.90 5.96
N PRO A 267 -27.68 -14.47 4.85
CA PRO A 267 -27.03 -15.60 4.19
C PRO A 267 -25.67 -15.19 3.63
N ASN A 268 -24.78 -16.16 3.49
CA ASN A 268 -23.52 -15.92 2.80
C ASN A 268 -23.79 -15.61 1.32
N ILE A 269 -23.04 -14.66 0.78
CA ILE A 269 -23.13 -14.23 -0.61
C ILE A 269 -22.22 -15.11 -1.46
N ASP A 270 -22.72 -15.61 -2.59
CA ASP A 270 -21.87 -16.20 -3.61
C ASP A 270 -21.03 -15.10 -4.29
N ILE A 271 -19.79 -14.98 -3.85
CA ILE A 271 -18.83 -13.99 -4.38
C ILE A 271 -18.18 -14.44 -5.69
N SER A 272 -18.48 -15.63 -6.21
CA SER A 272 -17.91 -16.10 -7.49
C SER A 272 -18.69 -15.63 -8.71
N THR A 273 -19.96 -15.25 -8.53
CA THR A 273 -20.87 -14.85 -9.60
C THR A 273 -21.10 -13.34 -9.58
N ILE A 274 -20.86 -12.66 -10.70
CA ILE A 274 -21.15 -11.23 -10.86
C ILE A 274 -22.67 -11.01 -10.77
N GLY A 275 -23.09 -10.02 -9.98
CA GLY A 275 -24.50 -9.69 -9.79
C GLY A 275 -24.77 -8.92 -8.51
N VAL A 276 -26.04 -8.60 -8.27
CA VAL A 276 -26.49 -7.86 -7.07
C VAL A 276 -27.42 -8.72 -6.24
N ALA A 277 -27.07 -8.91 -4.97
CA ALA A 277 -27.94 -9.50 -3.96
C ALA A 277 -28.59 -8.39 -3.13
N ASN A 278 -29.91 -8.45 -2.99
CA ASN A 278 -30.72 -7.39 -2.37
C ASN A 278 -31.36 -7.89 -1.07
N PHE A 279 -31.21 -7.12 0.00
CA PHE A 279 -31.71 -7.44 1.34
C PHE A 279 -32.40 -6.22 1.97
N LEU A 280 -33.20 -6.48 3.00
CA LEU A 280 -33.81 -5.44 3.82
C LEU A 280 -33.36 -5.64 5.27
N GLY A 281 -32.95 -4.57 5.94
CA GLY A 281 -32.55 -4.57 7.34
C GLY A 281 -33.27 -3.50 8.16
N PRO A 282 -32.97 -3.39 9.46
CA PRO A 282 -33.59 -2.39 10.33
C PRO A 282 -33.38 -0.94 9.88
N GLU A 283 -32.27 -0.65 9.20
CA GLU A 283 -31.90 0.67 8.69
C GLU A 283 -32.32 0.87 7.22
N GLY A 284 -33.06 -0.08 6.63
CA GLY A 284 -33.54 -0.03 5.24
C GLY A 284 -32.84 -1.03 4.32
N GLN A 285 -32.80 -0.69 3.02
CA GLN A 285 -32.24 -1.55 1.98
C GLN A 285 -30.75 -1.84 2.23
N PHE A 286 -30.28 -3.04 1.92
CA PHE A 286 -28.87 -3.43 1.94
C PHE A 286 -28.52 -4.25 0.69
N ASP A 287 -27.58 -3.79 -0.11
CA ASP A 287 -27.18 -4.49 -1.34
C ASP A 287 -25.74 -5.00 -1.23
N VAL A 288 -25.49 -6.18 -1.79
CA VAL A 288 -24.13 -6.67 -2.04
C VAL A 288 -23.98 -6.86 -3.54
N GLU A 289 -23.06 -6.12 -4.15
CA GLU A 289 -22.76 -6.22 -5.58
C GLU A 289 -21.39 -6.87 -5.77
N VAL A 290 -21.38 -8.00 -6.47
CA VAL A 290 -20.19 -8.68 -6.93
C VAL A 290 -19.89 -8.19 -8.35
N PHE A 291 -18.69 -7.65 -8.58
CA PHE A 291 -18.30 -7.04 -9.86
C PHE A 291 -16.97 -7.58 -10.38
N ASP A 292 -16.70 -7.37 -11.67
CA ASP A 292 -15.45 -7.78 -12.31
C ASP A 292 -14.23 -7.12 -11.65
N SER A 293 -13.27 -7.92 -11.21
CA SER A 293 -12.11 -7.46 -10.42
C SER A 293 -11.12 -6.59 -11.20
N ALA A 294 -11.10 -6.70 -12.54
CA ALA A 294 -10.10 -6.07 -13.39
C ALA A 294 -10.63 -4.84 -14.14
N GLY A 295 -11.91 -4.81 -14.51
CA GLY A 295 -12.49 -3.88 -15.48
C GLY A 295 -12.23 -2.40 -15.20
N ASP A 296 -12.54 -1.93 -13.98
CA ASP A 296 -12.34 -0.53 -13.60
C ASP A 296 -10.86 -0.13 -13.62
N TYR A 297 -9.99 -1.02 -13.14
CA TYR A 297 -8.55 -0.79 -13.09
C TYR A 297 -7.92 -0.78 -14.48
N VAL A 298 -8.27 -1.73 -15.35
CA VAL A 298 -7.81 -1.78 -16.75
C VAL A 298 -8.24 -0.52 -17.51
N LYS A 299 -9.49 -0.08 -17.31
CA LYS A 299 -9.99 1.16 -17.90
C LYS A 299 -9.17 2.37 -17.45
N LEU A 300 -8.80 2.45 -16.17
CA LEU A 300 -7.92 3.51 -15.65
C LEU A 300 -6.51 3.42 -16.26
N MET A 301 -5.90 2.24 -16.37
CA MET A 301 -4.58 2.10 -16.98
C MET A 301 -4.57 2.57 -18.45
N LYS A 302 -5.63 2.25 -19.20
CA LYS A 302 -5.80 2.68 -20.60
C LYS A 302 -5.99 4.19 -20.77
N SER A 303 -6.47 4.90 -19.75
CA SER A 303 -6.55 6.36 -19.80
C SER A 303 -5.21 7.04 -19.46
N ILE A 304 -4.28 6.32 -18.83
CA ILE A 304 -2.99 6.85 -18.39
C ILE A 304 -1.90 6.66 -19.45
N PHE A 305 -1.86 5.47 -20.07
CA PHE A 305 -0.76 5.03 -20.94
C PHE A 305 -1.18 4.88 -22.41
N ASP A 306 -0.21 5.02 -23.31
CA ASP A 306 -0.39 4.68 -24.73
C ASP A 306 -0.23 3.16 -24.94
N PHE A 307 -1.35 2.44 -24.78
CA PHE A 307 -1.37 0.98 -24.95
C PHE A 307 -1.00 0.53 -26.37
N GLU A 308 -1.24 1.37 -27.38
CA GLU A 308 -0.91 1.03 -28.77
C GLU A 308 0.60 1.06 -28.99
N LEU A 309 1.29 2.07 -28.43
CA LEU A 309 2.74 2.14 -28.50
C LEU A 309 3.41 0.98 -27.73
N ILE A 310 2.90 0.63 -26.55
CA ILE A 310 3.39 -0.53 -25.78
C ILE A 310 3.14 -1.84 -26.53
N ARG A 311 1.96 -2.02 -27.14
CA ARG A 311 1.64 -3.20 -27.96
C ARG A 311 2.62 -3.37 -29.12
N LYS A 312 3.01 -2.29 -29.79
CA LYS A 312 4.02 -2.32 -30.87
C LYS A 312 5.39 -2.78 -30.37
N LEU A 313 5.81 -2.35 -29.17
CA LEU A 313 7.05 -2.83 -28.55
C LEU A 313 6.98 -4.33 -28.28
N LEU A 314 5.92 -4.80 -27.62
CA LEU A 314 5.75 -6.21 -27.24
C LEU A 314 5.57 -7.15 -28.45
N SER A 315 5.10 -6.61 -29.59
CA SER A 315 4.97 -7.36 -30.84
C SER A 315 6.32 -7.52 -31.58
N SER A 316 7.37 -6.81 -31.17
CA SER A 316 8.69 -6.92 -31.79
C SER A 316 9.33 -8.26 -31.42
N SER A 317 9.80 -9.00 -32.43
CA SER A 317 10.53 -10.25 -32.21
C SER A 317 11.87 -10.07 -31.49
N LYS A 318 12.32 -8.81 -31.30
CA LYS A 318 13.56 -8.44 -30.61
C LYS A 318 13.34 -8.07 -29.14
N PHE A 319 12.10 -8.04 -28.67
CA PHE A 319 11.76 -7.67 -27.30
C PHE A 319 11.05 -8.83 -26.61
N THR A 320 11.70 -9.44 -25.62
CA THR A 320 11.10 -10.49 -24.80
C THR A 320 10.70 -9.93 -23.44
N PHE A 321 9.50 -10.30 -23.01
CA PHE A 321 8.85 -9.80 -21.80
C PHE A 321 8.54 -10.97 -20.86
N CYS A 322 8.72 -10.73 -19.55
CA CYS A 322 8.31 -11.66 -18.50
C CYS A 322 7.71 -10.88 -17.32
N TYR A 323 6.58 -11.36 -16.80
CA TYR A 323 5.93 -10.83 -15.61
C TYR A 323 5.59 -11.95 -14.64
N ASP A 324 6.05 -11.84 -13.41
CA ASP A 324 5.79 -12.80 -12.34
C ASP A 324 4.87 -12.21 -11.26
N ALA A 325 3.69 -12.79 -11.10
CA ALA A 325 2.73 -12.37 -10.06
C ALA A 325 2.99 -13.01 -8.69
N LEU A 326 3.97 -13.92 -8.58
CA LEU A 326 4.31 -14.67 -7.36
C LEU A 326 3.10 -15.35 -6.68
N HIS A 327 2.15 -15.81 -7.49
CA HIS A 327 0.85 -16.36 -7.05
C HIS A 327 -0.03 -15.38 -6.25
N GLY A 328 0.31 -14.09 -6.29
CA GLY A 328 -0.47 -13.00 -5.70
C GLY A 328 -1.62 -12.53 -6.60
N VAL A 329 -2.33 -11.53 -6.11
CA VAL A 329 -3.55 -11.02 -6.75
C VAL A 329 -3.30 -10.33 -8.09
N ALA A 330 -2.06 -9.92 -8.36
CA ALA A 330 -1.65 -9.34 -9.64
C ALA A 330 -1.99 -10.25 -10.83
N GLY A 331 -2.02 -11.58 -10.63
CA GLY A 331 -2.38 -12.54 -11.68
C GLY A 331 -3.77 -12.30 -12.29
N ALA A 332 -4.74 -11.82 -11.49
CA ALA A 332 -6.08 -11.47 -11.96
C ALA A 332 -6.10 -10.29 -12.95
N TYR A 333 -5.04 -9.48 -12.96
CA TYR A 333 -4.89 -8.32 -13.83
C TYR A 333 -3.90 -8.58 -14.97
N ALA A 334 -2.84 -9.35 -14.70
CA ALA A 334 -1.72 -9.57 -15.62
C ALA A 334 -2.18 -10.15 -16.96
N HIS A 335 -3.07 -11.16 -16.96
CA HIS A 335 -3.63 -11.72 -18.19
C HIS A 335 -4.42 -10.68 -18.99
N ARG A 336 -5.34 -9.97 -18.31
CA ARG A 336 -6.20 -8.96 -18.93
C ARG A 336 -5.40 -7.80 -19.53
N ILE A 337 -4.34 -7.35 -18.84
CA ILE A 337 -3.53 -6.22 -19.29
C ILE A 337 -2.48 -6.67 -20.31
N PHE A 338 -1.59 -7.58 -19.94
CA PHE A 338 -0.42 -7.86 -20.75
C PHE A 338 -0.74 -8.75 -21.96
N VAL A 339 -1.65 -9.73 -21.83
CA VAL A 339 -1.98 -10.64 -22.93
C VAL A 339 -3.12 -10.07 -23.77
N GLU A 340 -4.29 -9.82 -23.18
CA GLU A 340 -5.48 -9.43 -23.95
C GLU A 340 -5.38 -7.99 -24.50
N GLU A 341 -4.95 -7.04 -23.67
CA GLU A 341 -4.92 -5.61 -24.05
C GLU A 341 -3.59 -5.18 -24.70
N LEU A 342 -2.47 -5.85 -24.42
CA LEU A 342 -1.15 -5.47 -24.93
C LEU A 342 -0.51 -6.50 -25.87
N GLY A 343 -1.08 -7.71 -26.00
CA GLY A 343 -0.65 -8.71 -26.98
C GLY A 343 0.62 -9.47 -26.63
N ALA A 344 1.05 -9.47 -25.36
CA ALA A 344 2.13 -10.34 -24.90
C ALA A 344 1.74 -11.82 -25.04
N GLN A 345 2.74 -12.70 -25.13
CA GLN A 345 2.50 -14.14 -25.14
C GLN A 345 2.05 -14.62 -23.76
N GLU A 346 1.16 -15.60 -23.70
CA GLU A 346 0.70 -16.17 -22.41
C GLU A 346 1.87 -16.76 -21.61
N SER A 347 2.88 -17.30 -22.29
CA SER A 347 4.13 -17.80 -21.69
C SER A 347 4.99 -16.71 -21.04
N SER A 348 4.73 -15.43 -21.30
CA SER A 348 5.37 -14.31 -20.60
C SER A 348 4.86 -14.13 -19.18
N LEU A 349 3.74 -14.78 -18.80
CA LEU A 349 3.15 -14.67 -17.47
C LEU A 349 3.53 -15.86 -16.59
N LEU A 350 4.30 -15.60 -15.55
CA LEU A 350 4.70 -16.58 -14.54
C LEU A 350 3.83 -16.42 -13.30
N ASN A 351 3.45 -17.55 -12.70
CA ASN A 351 2.73 -17.62 -11.42
C ASN A 351 1.45 -16.75 -11.36
N CYS A 352 0.84 -16.43 -12.49
CA CYS A 352 -0.40 -15.65 -12.59
C CYS A 352 -1.67 -16.51 -12.42
N VAL A 353 -1.53 -17.83 -12.53
CA VAL A 353 -2.52 -18.86 -12.19
C VAL A 353 -1.78 -19.98 -11.45
N PRO A 354 -2.24 -20.49 -10.30
CA PRO A 354 -1.53 -21.55 -9.58
C PRO A 354 -1.36 -22.80 -10.46
N LYS A 355 -0.12 -23.17 -10.77
CA LYS A 355 0.27 -24.39 -11.48
C LYS A 355 1.52 -24.99 -10.83
N GLU A 356 1.70 -26.29 -10.96
CA GLU A 356 2.95 -26.97 -10.59
C GLU A 356 4.08 -26.48 -11.51
N ASN A 357 5.21 -26.11 -10.91
CA ASN A 357 6.35 -25.47 -11.57
C ASN A 357 6.82 -26.25 -12.81
N GLN A 358 6.99 -25.54 -13.93
CA GLN A 358 7.84 -26.00 -15.04
C GLN A 358 9.11 -25.16 -15.04
N ASP A 359 10.19 -25.75 -14.51
CA ASP A 359 11.54 -25.24 -14.67
C ASP A 359 12.00 -25.55 -16.11
N SER A 360 11.82 -24.60 -17.02
CA SER A 360 12.59 -24.58 -18.26
C SER A 360 13.54 -23.40 -18.23
N ALA A 361 14.83 -23.65 -18.48
CA ALA A 361 15.83 -22.61 -18.65
C ALA A 361 15.51 -21.80 -19.92
N VAL A 362 14.91 -20.63 -19.73
CA VAL A 362 14.67 -19.64 -20.80
C VAL A 362 15.83 -18.63 -20.81
N ASP A 363 16.26 -18.17 -21.99
CA ASP A 363 17.17 -17.03 -22.09
C ASP A 363 16.55 -15.83 -21.34
N PRO A 364 17.31 -15.08 -20.51
CA PRO A 364 16.73 -13.99 -19.74
C PRO A 364 16.04 -12.97 -20.65
N PRO A 365 14.82 -12.52 -20.28
CA PRO A 365 14.05 -11.60 -21.09
C PRO A 365 14.74 -10.23 -21.18
N GLU A 366 14.42 -9.47 -22.23
CA GLU A 366 14.86 -8.07 -22.36
C GLU A 366 14.26 -7.18 -21.26
N PHE A 367 13.03 -7.51 -20.82
CA PHE A 367 12.37 -6.89 -19.68
C PHE A 367 11.67 -7.94 -18.80
N GLY A 368 12.02 -7.94 -17.52
CA GLY A 368 11.39 -8.76 -16.49
C GLY A 368 10.79 -7.88 -15.40
N ALA A 369 9.65 -8.29 -14.85
CA ALA A 369 9.08 -7.64 -13.67
C ALA A 369 8.39 -8.64 -12.75
N ALA A 370 8.27 -8.27 -11.47
CA ALA A 370 7.50 -9.03 -10.49
C ALA A 370 6.69 -8.10 -9.58
N ALA A 371 5.57 -8.58 -9.04
CA ALA A 371 4.76 -7.86 -8.06
C ALA A 371 4.61 -8.66 -6.76
N ASP A 372 4.36 -7.96 -5.65
CA ASP A 372 4.08 -8.60 -4.36
C ASP A 372 2.62 -9.08 -4.24
N GLY A 373 2.28 -9.66 -3.09
CA GLY A 373 1.01 -10.36 -2.88
C GLY A 373 -0.24 -9.55 -3.19
N ASP A 374 -0.27 -8.24 -2.86
CA ASP A 374 -1.38 -7.33 -3.12
C ASP A 374 -1.14 -6.34 -4.28
N ALA A 375 -0.06 -6.56 -5.05
CA ALA A 375 0.35 -5.80 -6.22
C ALA A 375 0.67 -4.31 -5.98
N ASP A 376 0.97 -3.92 -4.74
CA ASP A 376 1.36 -2.54 -4.39
C ASP A 376 2.87 -2.29 -4.56
N ARG A 377 3.66 -3.34 -4.83
CA ARG A 377 5.11 -3.25 -5.12
C ARG A 377 5.47 -3.86 -6.45
N ASN A 378 6.62 -3.41 -6.97
CA ASN A 378 7.20 -3.90 -8.21
C ASN A 378 8.71 -4.05 -8.12
N MET A 379 9.23 -5.10 -8.75
CA MET A 379 10.64 -5.22 -9.11
C MET A 379 10.77 -5.10 -10.63
N ILE A 380 11.76 -4.34 -11.09
CA ILE A 380 12.03 -4.10 -12.51
C ILE A 380 13.43 -4.64 -12.85
N LEU A 381 13.50 -5.45 -13.90
CA LEU A 381 14.70 -6.12 -14.37
C LEU A 381 14.88 -5.86 -15.87
N GLY A 382 16.09 -5.49 -16.27
CA GLY A 382 16.55 -5.66 -17.64
C GLY A 382 17.19 -7.03 -17.85
N LYS A 383 17.65 -7.31 -19.07
CA LYS A 383 18.41 -8.52 -19.37
C LYS A 383 19.66 -8.61 -18.50
N ARG A 384 19.61 -9.47 -17.47
CA ARG A 384 20.69 -9.63 -16.47
C ARG A 384 21.07 -8.32 -15.77
N PHE A 385 20.13 -7.39 -15.65
CA PHE A 385 20.36 -6.06 -15.09
C PHE A 385 19.31 -5.73 -14.04
N PHE A 386 19.72 -5.43 -12.82
CA PHE A 386 18.83 -5.03 -11.73
C PHE A 386 18.66 -3.52 -11.69
N VAL A 387 17.41 -3.04 -11.70
CA VAL A 387 17.10 -1.63 -11.47
C VAL A 387 16.74 -1.45 -10.01
N THR A 388 17.52 -0.63 -9.28
CA THR A 388 17.18 -0.33 -7.89
C THR A 388 15.83 0.39 -7.82
N PRO A 389 14.99 0.17 -6.79
CA PRO A 389 13.71 0.88 -6.67
C PRO A 389 13.85 2.40 -6.63
N SER A 390 14.97 2.89 -6.07
CA SER A 390 15.29 4.31 -6.00
C SER A 390 15.64 4.88 -7.37
N ASP A 391 16.45 4.18 -8.18
CA ASP A 391 16.70 4.57 -9.57
C ASP A 391 15.42 4.47 -10.40
N SER A 392 14.58 3.47 -10.16
CA SER A 392 13.33 3.25 -10.88
C SER A 392 12.40 4.46 -10.80
N VAL A 393 12.13 4.99 -9.60
CA VAL A 393 11.29 6.19 -9.45
C VAL A 393 11.94 7.44 -10.05
N ALA A 394 13.26 7.58 -9.95
CA ALA A 394 14.01 8.70 -10.53
C ALA A 394 13.95 8.69 -12.07
N ILE A 395 14.11 7.51 -12.68
CA ILE A 395 14.04 7.32 -14.14
C ILE A 395 12.62 7.54 -14.64
N ILE A 396 11.61 7.03 -13.93
CA ILE A 396 10.20 7.29 -14.27
C ILE A 396 9.93 8.80 -14.24
N ALA A 397 10.31 9.50 -13.18
CA ALA A 397 10.13 10.95 -13.09
C ALA A 397 10.86 11.71 -14.22
N ALA A 398 12.08 11.29 -14.57
CA ALA A 398 12.89 11.93 -15.61
C ALA A 398 12.32 11.77 -17.04
N ASN A 399 11.49 10.76 -17.29
CA ASN A 399 10.95 10.45 -18.62
C ASN A 399 9.42 10.57 -18.72
N ALA A 400 8.73 10.81 -17.60
CA ALA A 400 7.27 10.75 -17.51
C ALA A 400 6.54 11.68 -18.50
N VAL A 401 6.98 12.94 -18.59
CA VAL A 401 6.32 13.96 -19.43
C VAL A 401 6.34 13.57 -20.91
N ASP A 402 7.44 12.98 -21.37
CA ASP A 402 7.60 12.59 -22.77
C ASP A 402 6.93 11.25 -23.08
N ALA A 403 7.03 10.28 -22.17
CA ALA A 403 6.70 8.89 -22.44
C ALA A 403 5.29 8.46 -22.00
N ILE A 404 4.64 9.21 -21.09
CA ILE A 404 3.38 8.80 -20.47
C ILE A 404 2.32 9.90 -20.69
N PRO A 405 1.28 9.66 -21.51
CA PRO A 405 0.27 10.68 -21.88
C PRO A 405 -0.36 11.43 -20.70
N TYR A 406 -0.60 10.74 -19.59
CA TYR A 406 -1.15 11.33 -18.36
C TYR A 406 -0.33 12.50 -17.81
N PHE A 407 0.99 12.54 -18.04
CA PHE A 407 1.89 13.60 -17.56
C PHE A 407 2.29 14.61 -18.64
N SER A 408 1.64 14.59 -19.82
CA SER A 408 1.98 15.46 -20.95
C SER A 408 1.90 16.97 -20.62
N SER A 409 1.10 17.36 -19.62
CA SER A 409 1.02 18.73 -19.11
C SER A 409 2.11 19.11 -18.09
N GLY A 410 3.05 18.20 -17.81
CA GLY A 410 4.09 18.37 -16.78
C GLY A 410 3.75 17.73 -15.43
N LEU A 411 4.76 17.61 -14.57
CA LEU A 411 4.63 17.07 -13.21
C LEU A 411 4.39 18.19 -12.19
N LYS A 412 3.44 17.99 -11.27
CA LYS A 412 3.13 18.94 -10.17
C LYS A 412 4.26 19.03 -9.15
N GLY A 413 4.96 17.91 -8.96
CA GLY A 413 6.07 17.72 -8.04
C GLY A 413 6.35 16.22 -7.88
N VAL A 414 7.42 15.90 -7.15
CA VAL A 414 7.84 14.53 -6.88
C VAL A 414 8.17 14.35 -5.40
N ALA A 415 8.05 13.13 -4.89
CA ALA A 415 8.33 12.84 -3.49
C ALA A 415 8.96 11.46 -3.31
N ARG A 416 9.79 11.31 -2.28
CA ARG A 416 10.27 9.99 -1.84
C ARG A 416 10.24 9.88 -0.32
N SER A 417 10.21 8.65 0.19
CA SER A 417 10.42 8.45 1.61
C SER A 417 11.88 8.75 1.97
N MET A 418 12.12 9.26 3.17
CA MET A 418 13.44 9.66 3.65
C MET A 418 14.52 8.59 3.48
N PRO A 419 14.26 7.29 3.72
CA PRO A 419 15.29 6.25 3.54
C PRO A 419 15.61 5.94 2.08
N THR A 420 14.74 6.33 1.15
CA THR A 420 14.94 6.14 -0.29
C THR A 420 16.11 6.98 -0.77
N SER A 421 16.92 6.45 -1.68
CA SER A 421 18.09 7.18 -2.20
C SER A 421 17.70 8.53 -2.79
N ALA A 422 18.62 9.48 -2.70
CA ALA A 422 18.51 10.83 -3.21
C ALA A 422 18.61 10.94 -4.75
N ALA A 423 18.57 9.82 -5.49
CA ALA A 423 18.52 9.82 -6.95
C ALA A 423 17.33 10.65 -7.51
N LEU A 424 16.18 10.63 -6.85
CA LEU A 424 15.03 11.44 -7.26
C LEU A 424 15.26 12.94 -7.02
N ASP A 425 16.08 13.31 -6.03
CA ASP A 425 16.37 14.70 -5.64
C ASP A 425 17.16 15.40 -6.74
N VAL A 426 18.17 14.71 -7.29
CA VAL A 426 18.99 15.24 -8.39
C VAL A 426 18.18 15.41 -9.67
N VAL A 427 17.23 14.51 -9.94
CA VAL A 427 16.26 14.65 -11.04
C VAL A 427 15.34 15.84 -10.80
N ALA A 428 14.75 15.95 -9.61
CA ALA A 428 13.83 17.03 -9.27
C ALA A 428 14.51 18.40 -9.40
N LYS A 429 15.74 18.53 -8.91
CA LYS A 429 16.53 19.75 -9.03
C LYS A 429 16.83 20.09 -10.50
N ASN A 430 17.23 19.12 -11.30
CA ASN A 430 17.57 19.33 -12.71
C ASN A 430 16.35 19.72 -13.55
N LEU A 431 15.19 19.12 -13.26
CA LEU A 431 13.92 19.42 -13.93
C LEU A 431 13.14 20.59 -13.28
N ASN A 432 13.72 21.25 -12.28
CA ASN A 432 13.10 22.35 -11.53
C ASN A 432 11.70 22.01 -10.97
N LEU A 433 11.56 20.80 -10.41
CA LEU A 433 10.33 20.29 -9.81
C LEU A 433 10.28 20.57 -8.31
N LYS A 434 9.07 20.74 -7.78
CA LYS A 434 8.84 20.65 -6.32
C LYS A 434 9.23 19.26 -5.85
N PHE A 435 9.98 19.19 -4.75
CA PHE A 435 10.47 17.94 -4.17
C PHE A 435 10.09 17.85 -2.70
N PHE A 436 9.65 16.67 -2.27
CA PHE A 436 9.32 16.38 -0.88
C PHE A 436 10.00 15.10 -0.40
N GLU A 437 10.79 15.22 0.66
CA GLU A 437 11.27 14.08 1.45
C GLU A 437 10.32 13.85 2.63
N VAL A 438 9.63 12.72 2.63
CA VAL A 438 8.58 12.41 3.62
C VAL A 438 8.96 11.20 4.49
N PRO A 439 8.32 10.96 5.64
CA PRO A 439 8.55 9.74 6.40
C PRO A 439 8.07 8.49 5.64
N THR A 440 8.45 7.30 6.11
CA THR A 440 7.92 6.06 5.52
C THR A 440 6.42 5.92 5.77
N GLY A 441 5.67 5.59 4.72
CA GLY A 441 4.23 5.39 4.80
C GLY A 441 3.47 6.20 3.74
N TRP A 442 2.60 5.52 2.99
CA TRP A 442 1.99 6.12 1.81
C TRP A 442 1.03 7.29 2.10
N LYS A 443 0.51 7.38 3.33
CA LYS A 443 -0.35 8.47 3.80
C LYS A 443 0.23 9.87 3.58
N PHE A 444 1.55 10.04 3.71
CA PHE A 444 2.21 11.34 3.49
C PHE A 444 2.19 11.73 2.01
N PHE A 445 2.40 10.76 1.11
CA PHE A 445 2.24 11.01 -0.33
C PHE A 445 0.78 11.32 -0.68
N GLY A 446 -0.17 10.59 -0.10
CA GLY A 446 -1.60 10.82 -0.30
C GLY A 446 -2.00 12.27 0.01
N ASN A 447 -1.50 12.83 1.11
CA ASN A 447 -1.74 14.22 1.49
C ASN A 447 -1.19 15.21 0.46
N LEU A 448 0.04 14.99 -0.01
CA LEU A 448 0.66 15.80 -1.06
C LEU A 448 -0.09 15.70 -2.40
N MET A 449 -0.58 14.51 -2.75
CA MET A 449 -1.37 14.28 -3.97
C MET A 449 -2.72 14.99 -3.89
N ASP A 450 -3.41 14.92 -2.76
CA ASP A 450 -4.68 15.61 -2.52
C ASP A 450 -4.53 17.14 -2.57
N ALA A 451 -3.38 17.66 -2.13
CA ALA A 451 -3.02 19.08 -2.26
C ALA A 451 -2.50 19.49 -3.64
N GLY A 452 -2.38 18.56 -4.60
CA GLY A 452 -1.85 18.84 -5.94
C GLY A 452 -0.35 19.21 -5.94
N LEU A 453 0.41 18.72 -4.95
CA LEU A 453 1.84 19.00 -4.78
C LEU A 453 2.75 17.88 -5.28
N CYS A 454 2.21 16.67 -5.49
CA CYS A 454 2.97 15.51 -5.91
C CYS A 454 2.25 14.78 -7.06
N SER A 455 3.00 14.44 -8.11
CA SER A 455 2.55 13.61 -9.22
C SER A 455 3.16 12.21 -9.17
N ILE A 456 4.46 12.07 -8.90
CA ILE A 456 5.16 10.78 -8.85
C ILE A 456 5.88 10.64 -7.51
N CYS A 457 5.76 9.47 -6.89
CA CYS A 457 6.51 9.17 -5.67
C CYS A 457 6.94 7.71 -5.54
N GLY A 458 7.89 7.46 -4.65
CA GLY A 458 8.45 6.13 -4.45
C GLY A 458 9.09 5.89 -3.10
N GLU A 459 9.23 4.60 -2.78
CA GLU A 459 9.86 4.06 -1.59
C GLU A 459 10.89 2.99 -2.02
N GLU A 460 12.07 3.00 -1.39
CA GLU A 460 13.15 2.00 -1.60
C GLU A 460 12.69 0.55 -1.47
N SER A 461 11.62 0.32 -0.72
CA SER A 461 11.01 -0.99 -0.53
C SER A 461 10.16 -1.43 -1.73
N PHE A 462 10.64 -1.22 -2.95
CA PHE A 462 9.99 -1.62 -4.21
C PHE A 462 8.61 -0.96 -4.45
N GLY A 463 8.38 0.21 -3.84
CA GLY A 463 7.12 0.93 -3.95
C GLY A 463 7.22 2.11 -4.91
N THR A 464 6.34 2.19 -5.90
CA THR A 464 6.27 3.34 -6.82
C THR A 464 4.82 3.59 -7.19
N GLY A 465 4.46 4.86 -7.40
CA GLY A 465 3.11 5.21 -7.81
C GLY A 465 3.00 6.68 -8.23
N SER A 466 1.77 7.08 -8.56
CA SER A 466 1.45 8.44 -8.94
C SER A 466 0.07 8.87 -8.46
N ASP A 467 -0.30 10.13 -8.68
CA ASP A 467 -1.55 10.73 -8.20
C ASP A 467 -2.84 10.23 -8.88
N HIS A 468 -2.74 9.26 -9.80
CA HIS A 468 -3.88 8.57 -10.41
C HIS A 468 -4.74 7.83 -9.35
N ILE A 469 -4.10 7.24 -8.35
CA ILE A 469 -4.74 6.61 -7.19
C ILE A 469 -4.11 7.13 -5.88
N ARG A 470 -4.43 6.50 -4.76
CA ARG A 470 -3.87 6.84 -3.43
C ARG A 470 -3.21 5.65 -2.76
N GLU A 471 -2.68 4.73 -3.56
CA GLU A 471 -1.84 3.61 -3.16
C GLU A 471 -0.60 3.56 -4.06
N LYS A 472 0.43 2.82 -3.62
CA LYS A 472 1.48 2.39 -4.54
C LYS A 472 0.87 1.47 -5.60
N ASP A 473 1.47 1.38 -6.77
CA ASP A 473 0.96 0.54 -7.84
C ASP A 473 2.09 -0.14 -8.63
N GLY A 474 2.21 -1.45 -8.43
CA GLY A 474 3.24 -2.25 -9.07
C GLY A 474 3.01 -2.47 -10.57
N ILE A 475 1.76 -2.65 -11.00
CA ILE A 475 1.43 -2.85 -12.42
C ILE A 475 1.60 -1.52 -13.18
N TRP A 476 1.17 -0.41 -12.57
CA TRP A 476 1.40 0.93 -13.11
C TRP A 476 2.88 1.22 -13.33
N ALA A 477 3.75 0.85 -12.38
CA ALA A 477 5.19 1.04 -12.53
C ALA A 477 5.78 0.21 -13.69
N VAL A 478 5.27 -1.01 -13.89
CA VAL A 478 5.63 -1.84 -15.05
C VAL A 478 5.18 -1.20 -16.36
N LEU A 479 3.94 -0.70 -16.42
CA LEU A 479 3.43 0.03 -17.60
C LEU A 479 4.20 1.33 -17.84
N ALA A 480 4.63 2.03 -16.80
CA ALA A 480 5.48 3.22 -16.92
C ALA A 480 6.83 2.88 -17.57
N TRP A 481 7.48 1.80 -17.13
CA TRP A 481 8.72 1.33 -17.74
C TRP A 481 8.54 0.87 -19.19
N LEU A 482 7.49 0.11 -19.48
CA LEU A 482 7.16 -0.30 -20.85
C LEU A 482 6.87 0.92 -21.74
N SER A 483 6.20 1.94 -21.21
CA SER A 483 5.96 3.20 -21.94
C SER A 483 7.25 3.93 -22.27
N ILE A 484 8.18 4.01 -21.31
CA ILE A 484 9.51 4.62 -21.52
C ILE A 484 10.29 3.84 -22.58
N LEU A 485 10.36 2.51 -22.46
CA LEU A 485 11.02 1.66 -23.45
C LEU A 485 10.40 1.79 -24.84
N ALA A 486 9.08 1.81 -24.93
CA ALA A 486 8.36 1.92 -26.19
C ALA A 486 8.58 3.31 -26.82
N PHE A 487 8.56 4.38 -26.02
CA PHE A 487 8.86 5.73 -26.46
C PHE A 487 10.31 5.86 -26.98
N LYS A 488 11.30 5.34 -26.25
CA LYS A 488 12.72 5.39 -26.66
C LYS A 488 12.99 4.57 -27.93
N ASN A 489 12.17 3.57 -28.20
CA ASN A 489 12.31 2.70 -29.38
C ASN A 489 11.35 3.04 -30.52
N LYS A 490 10.44 4.02 -30.39
CA LYS A 490 9.33 4.26 -31.33
C LYS A 490 9.76 4.44 -32.80
N GLU A 491 10.93 5.02 -33.02
CA GLU A 491 11.49 5.25 -34.37
C GLU A 491 12.37 4.10 -34.87
N ASN A 492 12.72 3.15 -33.99
CA ASN A 492 13.73 2.11 -34.21
C ASN A 492 13.22 0.69 -33.90
N LEU A 493 11.90 0.48 -33.82
CA LEU A 493 11.31 -0.84 -33.54
C LEU A 493 11.75 -1.93 -34.54
N ASN A 494 12.08 -1.54 -35.77
CA ASN A 494 12.55 -2.42 -36.84
C ASN A 494 14.06 -2.34 -37.10
N GLY A 495 14.80 -1.49 -36.38
CA GLY A 495 16.24 -1.37 -36.55
C GLY A 495 17.02 -2.49 -35.87
N ASP A 496 18.34 -2.54 -36.04
CA ASP A 496 19.16 -3.69 -35.67
C ASP A 496 19.14 -4.01 -34.17
N LYS A 497 19.22 -2.97 -33.33
CA LYS A 497 19.27 -3.07 -31.86
C LYS A 497 18.27 -2.12 -31.21
N LEU A 498 17.51 -2.61 -30.23
CA LEU A 498 16.63 -1.77 -29.40
C LEU A 498 17.42 -1.13 -28.24
N VAL A 499 16.96 0.03 -27.79
CA VAL A 499 17.37 0.65 -26.52
C VAL A 499 16.85 -0.23 -25.39
N THR A 500 17.76 -0.71 -24.54
CA THR A 500 17.46 -1.62 -23.42
C THR A 500 17.23 -0.88 -22.10
N VAL A 501 16.75 -1.59 -21.08
CA VAL A 501 16.68 -1.07 -19.70
C VAL A 501 18.04 -0.58 -19.21
N GLU A 502 19.09 -1.35 -19.44
CA GLU A 502 20.45 -0.99 -19.04
C GLU A 502 20.94 0.27 -19.74
N ASP A 503 20.67 0.44 -21.03
CA ASP A 503 21.04 1.65 -21.77
C ASP A 503 20.38 2.90 -21.14
N ILE A 504 19.09 2.80 -20.77
CA ILE A 504 18.35 3.90 -20.14
C ILE A 504 18.92 4.23 -18.75
N VAL A 505 19.22 3.21 -17.94
CA VAL A 505 19.77 3.40 -16.60
C VAL A 505 21.17 4.00 -16.67
N ARG A 506 22.03 3.52 -17.57
CA ARG A 506 23.38 4.08 -17.76
C ARG A 506 23.34 5.50 -18.30
N GLN A 507 22.40 5.81 -19.20
CA GLN A 507 22.18 7.18 -19.66
C GLN A 507 21.74 8.08 -18.50
N HIS A 508 20.84 7.60 -17.63
CA HIS A 508 20.41 8.31 -16.43
C HIS A 508 21.61 8.64 -15.54
N TRP A 509 22.45 7.65 -15.22
CA TRP A 509 23.64 7.87 -14.40
C TRP A 509 24.65 8.83 -15.05
N ALA A 510 24.78 8.82 -16.38
CA ALA A 510 25.65 9.75 -17.08
C ALA A 510 25.19 11.22 -16.95
N ILE A 511 23.88 11.46 -16.83
CA ILE A 511 23.30 12.80 -16.70
C ILE A 511 23.28 13.26 -15.24
N TYR A 512 22.87 12.38 -14.32
CA TYR A 512 22.53 12.74 -12.93
C TYR A 512 23.57 12.28 -11.90
N GLY A 513 24.58 11.50 -12.30
CA GLY A 513 25.42 10.73 -11.38
C GLY A 513 24.69 9.46 -10.93
N ARG A 514 25.41 8.59 -10.21
CA ARG A 514 24.86 7.35 -9.65
C ARG A 514 24.83 7.43 -8.14
N HIS A 515 23.70 7.06 -7.56
CA HIS A 515 23.56 6.83 -6.13
C HIS A 515 23.66 5.33 -5.87
N TYR A 516 24.84 4.85 -5.52
CA TYR A 516 25.01 3.48 -5.05
C TYR A 516 24.23 3.31 -3.75
N TYR A 517 23.34 2.32 -3.70
CA TYR A 517 22.42 2.13 -2.58
C TYR A 517 22.37 0.68 -2.13
N THR A 518 22.33 0.46 -0.81
CA THR A 518 21.98 -0.84 -0.21
C THR A 518 21.28 -0.66 1.12
N ARG A 519 20.45 -1.64 1.50
CA ARG A 519 19.81 -1.71 2.81
C ARG A 519 20.21 -2.98 3.55
N TYR A 520 20.65 -2.82 4.79
CA TYR A 520 21.01 -3.89 5.71
C TYR A 520 19.92 -4.03 6.78
N ASP A 521 19.25 -5.18 6.82
CA ASP A 521 18.23 -5.49 7.82
C ASP A 521 18.78 -6.45 8.89
N TYR A 522 18.81 -5.98 10.13
CA TYR A 522 19.15 -6.78 11.31
C TYR A 522 17.86 -7.22 11.97
N GLU A 523 17.32 -8.35 11.51
CA GLU A 523 16.05 -8.89 11.97
C GLU A 523 16.17 -9.63 13.30
N ASN A 524 15.06 -9.67 14.06
CA ASN A 524 14.94 -10.41 15.31
C ASN A 524 16.07 -10.10 16.31
N VAL A 525 16.46 -8.82 16.41
CA VAL A 525 17.37 -8.34 17.47
C VAL A 525 16.58 -8.05 18.75
N ASP A 526 17.26 -8.06 19.89
CA ASP A 526 16.64 -7.69 21.16
C ASP A 526 16.13 -6.25 21.10
N ALA A 527 14.90 -6.04 21.56
CA ALA A 527 14.23 -4.74 21.45
C ALA A 527 14.79 -3.70 22.42
N GLY A 528 15.35 -4.11 23.57
CA GLY A 528 16.05 -3.22 24.49
C GLY A 528 17.37 -2.76 23.89
N ALA A 529 18.20 -3.70 23.46
CA ALA A 529 19.47 -3.42 22.80
C ALA A 529 19.33 -2.54 21.55
N ALA A 530 18.29 -2.79 20.74
CA ALA A 530 18.02 -1.97 19.57
C ALA A 530 17.63 -0.53 19.94
N LYS A 531 16.86 -0.33 21.02
CA LYS A 531 16.54 1.01 21.54
C LYS A 531 17.79 1.72 22.07
N ASP A 532 18.65 1.00 22.78
CA ASP A 532 19.89 1.55 23.33
C ASP A 532 20.85 1.98 22.22
N LEU A 533 20.95 1.20 21.13
CA LEU A 533 21.71 1.58 19.93
C LEU A 533 21.16 2.88 19.32
N MET A 534 19.84 2.97 19.14
CA MET A 534 19.21 4.18 18.57
C MET A 534 19.42 5.40 19.48
N ALA A 535 19.32 5.24 20.80
CA ALA A 535 19.60 6.30 21.77
C ALA A 535 21.08 6.75 21.72
N CYS A 536 22.01 5.81 21.50
CA CYS A 536 23.42 6.12 21.30
C CYS A 536 23.63 7.00 20.05
N LEU A 537 22.97 6.67 18.93
CA LEU A 537 23.02 7.46 17.70
C LEU A 537 22.41 8.86 17.86
N VAL A 538 21.26 8.97 18.55
CA VAL A 538 20.62 10.26 18.87
C VAL A 538 21.53 11.14 19.72
N LYS A 539 22.28 10.57 20.68
CA LYS A 539 23.26 11.33 21.45
C LYS A 539 24.41 11.81 20.56
N LEU A 540 24.94 10.92 19.71
CA LEU A 540 26.08 11.19 18.83
C LEU A 540 25.79 12.30 17.81
N GLN A 541 24.55 12.40 17.30
CA GLN A 541 24.16 13.41 16.30
C GLN A 541 24.45 14.86 16.72
N SER A 542 24.58 15.14 18.02
CA SER A 542 24.79 16.49 18.56
C SER A 542 26.23 16.99 18.40
N SER A 543 27.17 16.14 17.96
CA SER A 543 28.60 16.47 17.88
C SER A 543 29.20 16.04 16.54
N LEU A 544 29.23 16.97 15.58
CA LEU A 544 29.89 16.73 14.28
C LEU A 544 31.40 16.46 14.42
N ASP A 545 32.05 17.04 15.42
CA ASP A 545 33.48 16.79 15.68
C ASP A 545 33.74 15.35 16.11
N GLU A 546 32.90 14.81 17.02
CA GLU A 546 32.98 13.41 17.44
C GLU A 546 32.65 12.46 16.28
N ILE A 547 31.58 12.75 15.52
CA ILE A 547 31.21 11.98 14.33
C ILE A 547 32.37 11.95 13.33
N ASN A 548 32.92 13.11 12.97
CA ASN A 548 33.99 13.20 11.99
C ASN A 548 35.29 12.56 12.49
N SER A 549 35.56 12.61 13.79
CA SER A 549 36.67 11.85 14.39
C SER A 549 36.49 10.34 14.20
N ILE A 550 35.29 9.81 14.44
CA ILE A 550 34.97 8.38 14.20
C ILE A 550 35.05 8.04 12.71
N VAL A 551 34.48 8.88 11.84
CA VAL A 551 34.51 8.70 10.37
C VAL A 551 35.95 8.64 9.89
N LYS A 552 36.80 9.61 10.26
CA LYS A 552 38.21 9.65 9.85
C LYS A 552 39.06 8.57 10.48
N GLY A 553 38.73 8.15 11.70
CA GLY A 553 39.36 7.02 12.37
C GLY A 553 39.03 5.67 11.74
N ALA A 554 37.83 5.53 11.16
CA ALA A 554 37.45 4.37 10.38
C ALA A 554 38.06 4.42 8.97
N ARG A 555 37.87 5.54 8.26
CA ARG A 555 38.29 5.74 6.88
C ARG A 555 38.62 7.21 6.60
N SER A 556 39.89 7.50 6.39
CA SER A 556 40.36 8.88 6.16
C SER A 556 39.92 9.47 4.83
N ASP A 557 39.64 8.61 3.83
CA ASP A 557 39.20 8.94 2.47
C ASP A 557 37.70 9.22 2.33
N VAL A 558 36.90 8.95 3.36
CA VAL A 558 35.46 9.27 3.38
C VAL A 558 35.26 10.77 3.65
N SER A 559 34.35 11.41 2.93
CA SER A 559 34.00 12.82 3.14
C SER A 559 33.54 13.13 4.57
N ASN A 560 33.59 14.39 4.98
CA ASN A 560 33.08 14.76 6.30
C ASN A 560 31.54 14.71 6.32
N VAL A 561 30.99 14.36 7.48
CA VAL A 561 29.57 14.58 7.80
C VAL A 561 29.37 16.06 8.08
N VAL A 562 28.45 16.68 7.35
CA VAL A 562 28.12 18.11 7.43
C VAL A 562 26.79 18.37 8.14
N ASN A 563 25.93 17.36 8.23
CA ASN A 563 24.71 17.41 9.03
C ASN A 563 24.39 16.03 9.63
N ALA A 564 23.91 16.02 10.87
CA ALA A 564 23.42 14.83 11.54
C ALA A 564 22.15 15.18 12.33
N ASP A 565 21.07 14.47 12.08
CA ASP A 565 19.78 14.74 12.71
C ASP A 565 18.94 13.49 12.93
N GLU A 566 17.90 13.65 13.76
CA GLU A 566 16.83 12.69 13.89
C GLU A 566 15.64 13.26 13.11
N PHE A 567 15.30 12.62 12.01
CA PHE A 567 14.37 13.14 11.01
C PHE A 567 13.01 13.46 11.65
N GLU A 568 12.62 14.73 11.52
CA GLU A 568 11.29 15.26 11.84
C GLU A 568 10.69 15.81 10.56
N TYR A 569 9.43 15.46 10.30
CA TYR A 569 8.68 15.95 9.16
C TYR A 569 7.48 16.75 9.64
N LYS A 570 7.38 17.99 9.16
CA LYS A 570 6.18 18.82 9.31
C LYS A 570 5.43 18.80 7.99
N ASP A 571 4.24 18.22 7.98
CA ASP A 571 3.43 18.09 6.79
C ASP A 571 2.98 19.49 6.29
N PRO A 572 3.25 19.86 5.03
CA PRO A 572 2.94 21.18 4.50
C PRO A 572 1.45 21.39 4.20
N VAL A 573 0.64 20.32 4.23
CA VAL A 573 -0.79 20.35 3.91
C VAL A 573 -1.63 20.53 5.17
N ASP A 574 -1.42 19.69 6.18
CA ASP A 574 -2.22 19.70 7.42
C ASP A 574 -1.48 20.20 8.66
N GLY A 575 -0.17 20.45 8.56
CA GLY A 575 0.67 20.95 9.65
C GLY A 575 1.02 19.92 10.73
N SER A 576 0.63 18.65 10.56
CA SER A 576 1.00 17.56 11.48
C SER A 576 2.51 17.36 11.53
N VAL A 577 3.00 16.86 12.68
CA VAL A 577 4.44 16.68 12.92
C VAL A 577 4.73 15.23 13.27
N SER A 578 5.52 14.57 12.44
CA SER A 578 6.02 13.21 12.68
C SER A 578 7.49 13.26 13.10
N LYS A 579 7.76 12.90 14.36
CA LYS A 579 9.11 12.89 14.96
C LYS A 579 9.72 11.50 14.97
N HIS A 580 11.01 11.40 15.25
CA HIS A 580 11.73 10.13 15.47
C HIS A 580 11.65 9.17 14.27
N GLN A 581 11.73 9.70 13.05
CA GLN A 581 11.51 8.91 11.83
C GLN A 581 12.79 8.22 11.31
N GLY A 582 13.94 8.50 11.92
CA GLY A 582 15.23 7.87 11.66
C GLY A 582 16.40 8.83 11.86
N ILE A 583 17.57 8.30 12.25
CA ILE A 583 18.79 9.09 12.37
C ILE A 583 19.47 9.15 11.01
N ARG A 584 19.96 10.33 10.62
CA ARG A 584 20.64 10.57 9.34
C ARG A 584 22.02 11.17 9.58
N PHE A 585 23.01 10.71 8.83
CA PHE A 585 24.31 11.35 8.69
C PHE A 585 24.49 11.72 7.21
N LEU A 586 24.57 13.02 6.92
CA LEU A 586 24.65 13.57 5.57
C LEU A 586 26.08 14.05 5.31
N PHE A 587 26.70 13.53 4.26
CA PHE A 587 28.09 13.79 3.90
C PHE A 587 28.20 14.93 2.89
N GLU A 588 29.35 15.62 2.89
CA GLU A 588 29.64 16.74 1.99
C GLU A 588 29.51 16.39 0.50
N ASP A 589 29.83 15.15 0.13
CA ASP A 589 29.78 14.66 -1.25
C ASP A 589 28.37 14.22 -1.69
N GLY A 590 27.35 14.34 -0.83
CA GLY A 590 25.98 13.90 -1.12
C GLY A 590 25.69 12.46 -0.72
N SER A 591 26.67 11.72 -0.20
CA SER A 591 26.46 10.40 0.41
C SER A 591 25.68 10.50 1.71
N ARG A 592 25.04 9.40 2.14
CA ARG A 592 24.20 9.35 3.34
C ARG A 592 24.25 8.01 4.05
N LEU A 593 24.16 8.06 5.38
CA LEU A 593 23.84 6.92 6.22
C LEU A 593 22.54 7.19 6.96
N VAL A 594 21.61 6.22 6.94
CA VAL A 594 20.33 6.33 7.66
C VAL A 594 20.14 5.10 8.54
N PHE A 595 19.72 5.32 9.79
CA PHE A 595 19.39 4.26 10.74
C PHE A 595 17.93 4.38 11.15
N ARG A 596 17.19 3.28 11.06
CA ARG A 596 15.79 3.22 11.49
C ARG A 596 15.50 1.97 12.29
N LEU A 597 14.64 2.13 13.28
CA LEU A 597 14.02 1.01 13.97
C LEU A 597 12.67 0.72 13.32
N SER A 598 12.51 -0.45 12.71
CA SER A 598 11.24 -0.82 12.08
C SER A 598 10.18 -1.15 13.12
N GLY A 599 8.96 -0.65 12.90
CA GLY A 599 7.78 -0.96 13.71
C GLY A 599 6.94 -2.14 13.18
N THR A 600 7.40 -2.85 12.14
CA THR A 600 6.59 -3.86 11.42
C THR A 600 6.84 -5.31 11.83
N GLY A 601 7.77 -5.56 12.75
CA GLY A 601 8.14 -6.91 13.20
C GLY A 601 7.11 -7.53 14.13
N SER A 602 6.82 -8.82 13.94
CA SER A 602 6.01 -9.63 14.85
C SER A 602 6.83 -10.24 16.01
N GLU A 603 8.16 -10.30 15.87
CA GLU A 603 9.12 -10.83 16.83
C GLU A 603 10.36 -9.93 16.89
N GLY A 604 10.84 -9.62 18.10
CA GLY A 604 12.00 -8.75 18.32
C GLY A 604 11.85 -7.34 17.72
N ALA A 605 12.98 -6.66 17.52
CA ALA A 605 13.06 -5.45 16.73
C ALA A 605 13.81 -5.73 15.42
N THR A 606 13.63 -4.85 14.42
CA THR A 606 14.45 -4.85 13.21
C THR A 606 15.13 -3.50 13.07
N ILE A 607 16.46 -3.49 13.06
CA ILE A 607 17.23 -2.29 12.73
C ILE A 607 17.50 -2.30 11.23
N ARG A 608 17.15 -1.21 10.56
CA ARG A 608 17.42 -0.99 9.13
C ARG A 608 18.49 0.07 8.99
N LEU A 609 19.59 -0.32 8.35
CA LEU A 609 20.69 0.56 7.98
C LEU A 609 20.64 0.76 6.46
N TYR A 610 20.46 2.00 6.02
CA TYR A 610 20.48 2.39 4.61
C TYR A 610 21.79 3.11 4.33
N ILE A 611 22.46 2.70 3.27
CA ILE A 611 23.81 3.15 2.93
C ILE A 611 23.76 3.65 1.50
N GLU A 612 24.13 4.91 1.32
CA GLU A 612 24.09 5.58 0.03
C GLU A 612 25.40 6.29 -0.25
N GLN A 613 26.05 5.96 -1.37
CA GLN A 613 27.24 6.63 -1.85
C GLN A 613 26.95 7.31 -3.19
N TYR A 614 27.12 8.63 -3.25
CA TYR A 614 26.98 9.37 -4.50
C TYR A 614 28.28 9.34 -5.31
N GLU A 615 28.17 9.04 -6.60
CA GLU A 615 29.28 9.01 -7.55
C GLU A 615 28.94 9.88 -8.76
N LYS A 616 29.68 10.98 -8.91
CA LYS A 616 29.53 11.92 -10.03
C LYS A 616 30.48 11.60 -11.18
N ASP A 617 31.58 10.89 -10.93
CA ASP A 617 32.54 10.52 -11.97
C ASP A 617 31.94 9.43 -12.86
N SER A 618 31.56 9.82 -14.09
CA SER A 618 30.97 8.92 -15.09
C SER A 618 31.78 7.64 -15.30
N SER A 619 33.11 7.68 -15.18
CA SER A 619 33.97 6.49 -15.32
C SER A 619 33.78 5.47 -14.20
N LYS A 620 33.25 5.90 -13.05
CA LYS A 620 33.03 5.09 -11.85
C LYS A 620 31.57 4.73 -11.62
N THR A 621 30.64 5.27 -12.41
CA THR A 621 29.20 4.96 -12.31
C THR A 621 28.84 3.55 -12.81
N GLY A 622 29.73 2.89 -13.55
CA GLY A 622 29.49 1.56 -14.12
C GLY A 622 29.83 0.38 -13.19
N ARG A 623 30.32 0.62 -11.97
CA ARG A 623 30.71 -0.46 -11.04
C ARG A 623 29.49 -1.24 -10.56
N ASP A 624 29.71 -2.49 -10.14
CA ASP A 624 28.66 -3.23 -9.45
C ASP A 624 28.35 -2.58 -8.08
N SER A 625 27.08 -2.60 -7.65
CA SER A 625 26.68 -1.96 -6.39
C SER A 625 27.30 -2.64 -5.17
N GLN A 626 27.44 -3.97 -5.16
CA GLN A 626 28.17 -4.65 -4.10
C GLN A 626 29.65 -4.27 -4.21
N GLY A 627 30.25 -4.27 -5.39
CA GLY A 627 31.64 -3.80 -5.54
C GLY A 627 31.89 -2.37 -5.02
N ALA A 628 30.93 -1.46 -5.18
CA ALA A 628 31.04 -0.06 -4.77
C ALA A 628 30.70 0.21 -3.29
N LEU A 629 30.03 -0.73 -2.61
CA LEU A 629 29.59 -0.57 -1.21
C LEU A 629 30.12 -1.66 -0.27
N ALA A 630 30.56 -2.82 -0.77
CA ALA A 630 30.76 -4.03 0.01
C ALA A 630 31.90 -3.88 1.01
N PRO A 631 31.67 -4.14 2.31
CA PRO A 631 32.73 -4.20 3.30
C PRO A 631 33.80 -5.21 2.85
N LEU A 632 35.08 -4.86 3.01
CA LEU A 632 36.20 -5.78 2.79
C LEU A 632 36.10 -6.98 3.76
N PHE A 633 35.31 -7.99 3.41
CA PHE A 633 35.25 -9.28 4.08
C PHE A 633 35.47 -10.41 3.07
N ASP A 634 36.71 -10.88 2.99
CA ASP A 634 37.00 -12.19 2.42
C ASP A 634 37.28 -13.17 3.57
N ALA A 635 36.38 -14.14 3.74
CA ALA A 635 36.71 -15.37 4.45
C ALA A 635 37.22 -16.37 3.40
N TYR A 636 38.52 -16.35 3.09
CA TYR A 636 39.13 -17.42 2.30
C TYR A 636 39.34 -18.66 3.18
N LEU A 637 38.69 -19.78 2.82
CA LEU A 637 39.13 -21.13 3.20
C LEU A 637 40.25 -21.53 2.25
N GLN A 638 41.51 -21.38 2.67
CA GLN A 638 42.64 -21.96 1.94
C GLN A 638 42.90 -23.37 2.48
N VAL A 639 42.67 -24.39 1.66
CA VAL A 639 43.18 -25.74 1.90
C VAL A 639 44.61 -25.75 1.37
N VAL A 640 45.59 -25.84 2.27
CA VAL A 640 46.99 -26.11 1.92
C VAL A 640 47.37 -27.44 2.57
N ASP A 641 47.75 -28.40 1.73
CA ASP A 641 48.35 -29.69 2.11
C ASP A 641 47.54 -30.57 3.09
N GLY A 642 46.23 -30.67 2.88
CA GLY A 642 45.39 -31.68 3.55
C GLY A 642 45.22 -31.50 5.06
N SER A 643 45.63 -30.37 5.64
CA SER A 643 45.42 -30.06 7.05
C SER A 643 44.80 -28.67 7.23
N VAL A 644 43.68 -28.61 7.95
CA VAL A 644 42.97 -27.37 8.28
C VAL A 644 43.61 -26.75 9.53
N SER A 645 44.51 -25.78 9.35
CA SER A 645 44.97 -24.95 10.46
C SER A 645 44.17 -23.64 10.51
N LYS A 646 43.43 -23.42 11.61
CA LYS A 646 42.86 -22.10 11.93
C LYS A 646 44.00 -21.16 12.29
N HIS A 647 44.33 -20.22 11.40
CA HIS A 647 45.14 -19.06 11.75
C HIS A 647 44.27 -17.81 11.64
N GLN A 648 44.04 -17.15 12.78
CA GLN A 648 43.44 -15.83 12.85
C GLN A 648 44.53 -14.80 12.48
N GLY A 649 44.54 -14.38 11.23
CA GLY A 649 45.37 -13.28 10.74
C GLY A 649 44.71 -12.66 9.52
N ILE A 650 44.03 -11.53 9.70
CA ILE A 650 43.42 -10.75 8.62
C ILE A 650 44.54 -9.93 7.97
N ARG A 651 44.77 -10.12 6.66
CA ARG A 651 45.66 -9.28 5.85
C ARG A 651 44.86 -8.69 4.70
N PHE A 652 44.86 -7.36 4.61
CA PHE A 652 44.05 -6.57 3.69
C PHE A 652 44.64 -6.57 2.28
N LEU A 653 43.82 -6.80 1.26
CA LEU A 653 44.14 -6.47 -0.13
C LEU A 653 43.26 -5.29 -0.56
N PHE A 654 43.93 -4.31 -1.15
CA PHE A 654 43.35 -3.04 -1.58
C PHE A 654 42.69 -3.20 -2.95
N GLU A 655 41.41 -2.83 -3.05
CA GLU A 655 40.85 -2.03 -4.15
C GLU A 655 39.46 -1.48 -3.74
N ASP A 656 39.46 -0.21 -3.34
CA ASP A 656 38.41 0.84 -3.47
C ASP A 656 36.91 0.59 -3.09
N GLY A 657 36.54 -0.54 -2.48
CA GLY A 657 35.13 -1.00 -2.44
C GLY A 657 34.21 -0.59 -1.27
N SER A 658 34.66 -0.47 -0.01
CA SER A 658 33.74 -0.08 1.10
C SER A 658 34.15 1.17 1.82
N ARG A 659 33.61 2.32 1.41
CA ARG A 659 33.84 3.57 2.15
C ARG A 659 32.87 3.70 3.33
N LEU A 660 31.58 3.43 3.10
CA LEU A 660 30.53 3.82 4.06
C LEU A 660 30.02 2.70 4.99
N VAL A 661 30.11 1.41 4.61
CA VAL A 661 29.66 0.32 5.49
C VAL A 661 30.48 0.25 6.76
N GLU A 662 31.81 0.36 6.67
CA GLU A 662 32.69 0.35 7.84
C GLU A 662 32.39 1.54 8.77
N VAL A 663 32.23 2.74 8.19
CA VAL A 663 31.84 3.95 8.92
C VAL A 663 30.50 3.73 9.64
N ALA A 664 29.50 3.16 8.97
CA ALA A 664 28.20 2.89 9.57
C ALA A 664 28.26 1.93 10.76
N LEU A 665 29.05 0.85 10.64
CA LEU A 665 29.24 -0.12 11.72
C LEU A 665 30.00 0.49 12.92
N LYS A 666 30.96 1.39 12.66
CA LYS A 666 31.70 2.10 13.71
C LYS A 666 30.85 3.13 14.43
N LEU A 667 30.06 3.93 13.70
CA LEU A 667 29.14 4.92 14.28
C LEU A 667 28.07 4.25 15.15
N SER A 668 27.48 3.15 14.66
CA SER A 668 26.37 2.47 15.34
C SER A 668 26.79 1.50 16.43
N LYS A 669 28.03 1.02 16.42
CA LYS A 669 28.50 -0.06 17.30
C LYS A 669 27.56 -1.28 17.23
N MET A 670 27.08 -1.60 16.02
CA MET A 670 26.05 -2.61 15.78
C MET A 670 26.35 -3.94 16.48
N LEU A 671 27.60 -4.43 16.37
CA LEU A 671 28.05 -5.67 16.99
C LEU A 671 28.02 -5.61 18.53
N GLU A 672 28.41 -4.49 19.12
CA GLU A 672 28.47 -4.33 20.58
C GLU A 672 27.07 -4.34 21.20
N PHE A 673 26.11 -3.65 20.58
CA PHE A 673 24.74 -3.62 21.08
C PHE A 673 23.97 -4.92 20.77
N THR A 674 24.06 -5.41 19.54
CA THR A 674 23.16 -6.49 19.08
C THR A 674 23.78 -7.88 19.09
N GLY A 675 25.11 -7.98 19.26
CA GLY A 675 25.85 -9.22 19.05
C GLY A 675 25.92 -9.69 17.60
N ARG A 676 25.42 -8.90 16.63
CA ARG A 676 25.39 -9.27 15.20
C ARG A 676 26.57 -8.64 14.45
N SER A 677 27.39 -9.49 13.84
CA SER A 677 28.49 -9.07 12.96
C SER A 677 28.07 -8.85 11.50
N ALA A 678 26.89 -9.35 11.10
CA ALA A 678 26.36 -9.26 9.75
C ALA A 678 24.84 -9.06 9.79
N PRO A 679 24.26 -8.41 8.75
CA PRO A 679 22.81 -8.30 8.61
C PRO A 679 22.17 -9.66 8.33
N THR A 680 20.86 -9.76 8.55
CA THR A 680 20.05 -10.92 8.16
C THR A 680 19.72 -10.88 6.68
N VAL A 681 19.44 -9.69 6.14
CA VAL A 681 19.12 -9.45 4.73
C VAL A 681 19.91 -8.25 4.22
N ILE A 682 20.42 -8.36 2.98
CA ILE A 682 20.99 -7.26 2.20
C ILE A 682 20.09 -7.07 0.99
N THR A 683 19.62 -5.84 0.78
CA THR A 683 18.87 -5.44 -0.42
C THR A 683 19.72 -4.52 -1.28
#